data_AF-A0A8D0LBF9-F1
#
_entry.id   AF-A0A8D0LBF9-F1
#
_cell.length_a   1.000
_cell.length_b   1.000
_cell.length_c   1.000
_cell.angle_alpha   90.00
_cell.angle_beta   90.00
_cell.angle_gamma   90.00
#
_symmetry.space_group_name_H-M   'P 1'
#
loop_
_entity.id
_entity.type
_entity.pdbx_description
1 polymer ?
#
loop_
_entity_poly.entity_id
_entity_poly.type
_entity_poly.pdbx_seq_one_letter_code
_entity_poly.pdbx_strand_id
1 'polypeptide(L)'
;MGNQGLFATEFLLFGLFQMLSQGSTQGGSGSGPCLTDTLGREFVTAYMENYDSTPSESEVQIHGYSASTSVWISDGSFNTSINVRQGEMVRVKLPPSVEILGNEKFSNVIRIKADNDITVVSFNNEEFSSETTVLYPVPVLGNEYYIVTPPSSGRREFSIMTHKEPSTIEIHVKGQLTFQGQEYNNGDTLNFTLPAFQVIQLQSTEDLSGTRIVAQKPVAVLAGHVCASDNTNCNHIFEQLLPVCSWGRTYIVPPVPFQRKHDIVYVSASQPTAVQYWLGGQQSNTSLEGGQVLQFEFNTSCPVYITTSAGVQVMYYSTGSAFKRYSYDTFLINIPDVNSYCLSYTVNGQVGFDNYILLVAKTSETEAITLDKQPLRNATWTQVPGTEFSWGMVNTSGSHNVAHPSSPFGILSFGTAERNSYGSSGACARKAEVFTCQVDFRHQEEQFKKCRNGSMPGHLNTNSPICSSVNSTIAGLKSICRRRSMEGSLKDAAQMFESIVNNSTLLTGGSEEEVATAVTVRLWAVEKLVLAAALRSPEKNQTLTTESMDIETRRITRNCSRDIEVFVLRAKEEMMDIHCETVAEASTQGHGVVALISYSDVVSILSKTFHDEEALSLGRKYNLNSRVISGAVGDGKPITLPRAANFTLRHRQINAAKEEVLCVYWNHESGNSTWSPSGCEVLHTNGTHTTCSCHHLSSFALLMASTDMEEDFTLTIITYVGLSLSLVCLLLAILTFLLCRPIQNVTTSIHLQLCLCLFLADLLFLSAVKLGIIHKVTCAVIAGLLHFLYLSCFTWMFLEGLHLFLMVRNLKVVNYTSASRFKKRYMYPFGYGFAALMVAISASVNPGGYGTDRHCWLSYDRGFVWSFLGPVCAIILVGTSPKHSASTSAP
;
A
#
# COMPACT_ATOMS: atom_id res chain seq x y z
N MET A 1 -21.65 18.99 -33.22
CA MET A 1 -22.99 19.60 -33.44
C MET A 1 -23.65 20.23 -32.19
N GLY A 2 -22.97 20.42 -31.05
CA GLY A 2 -23.62 20.86 -29.80
C GLY A 2 -23.86 22.36 -29.57
N ASN A 3 -23.32 23.29 -30.39
CA ASN A 3 -23.37 24.73 -30.07
C ASN A 3 -24.26 25.59 -30.98
N GLN A 4 -25.17 24.99 -31.75
CA GLN A 4 -26.11 25.77 -32.58
C GLN A 4 -27.54 25.82 -32.02
N GLY A 5 -27.90 24.96 -31.07
CA GLY A 5 -29.19 25.02 -30.35
C GLY A 5 -29.18 25.86 -29.07
N LEU A 6 -27.99 26.19 -28.52
CA LEU A 6 -27.87 26.84 -27.21
C LEU A 6 -28.27 28.33 -27.17
N PHE A 7 -28.29 29.01 -28.32
CA PHE A 7 -28.65 30.43 -28.35
C PHE A 7 -30.12 30.72 -28.03
N ALA A 8 -30.99 29.69 -28.08
CA ALA A 8 -32.39 29.81 -27.70
C ALA A 8 -32.67 29.47 -26.21
N THR A 9 -31.76 28.75 -25.54
CA THR A 9 -31.97 28.21 -24.18
C THR A 9 -31.20 28.95 -23.08
N GLU A 10 -30.19 29.77 -23.40
CA GLU A 10 -29.36 30.48 -22.41
C GLU A 10 -30.04 31.63 -21.63
N PHE A 11 -31.29 32.00 -21.93
CA PHE A 11 -31.96 33.12 -21.24
C PHE A 11 -32.62 32.77 -19.88
N LEU A 12 -32.57 31.51 -19.41
CA LEU A 12 -33.36 31.04 -18.26
C LEU A 12 -32.57 30.58 -17.01
N LEU A 13 -31.23 30.47 -17.04
CA LEU A 13 -30.47 29.70 -16.04
C LEU A 13 -29.48 30.49 -15.16
N PHE A 14 -29.54 31.82 -15.11
CA PHE A 14 -28.59 32.65 -14.33
C PHE A 14 -28.92 32.84 -12.83
N GLY A 15 -29.85 32.06 -12.26
CA GLY A 15 -30.45 32.37 -10.96
C GLY A 15 -30.04 31.54 -9.72
N LEU A 16 -29.21 30.49 -9.81
CA LEU A 16 -29.25 29.45 -8.76
C LEU A 16 -27.90 28.80 -8.35
N PHE A 17 -26.76 29.48 -8.45
CA PHE A 17 -25.48 28.93 -7.96
C PHE A 17 -24.67 29.92 -7.10
N GLN A 18 -25.14 30.15 -5.89
CA GLN A 18 -24.31 30.54 -4.74
C GLN A 18 -24.96 29.94 -3.50
N MET A 19 -24.38 28.90 -2.91
CA MET A 19 -24.44 28.57 -1.48
C MET A 19 -23.68 27.25 -1.22
N LEU A 20 -22.66 27.37 -0.36
CA LEU A 20 -22.02 26.35 0.49
C LEU A 20 -20.68 25.72 0.02
N SER A 21 -19.64 26.14 0.74
CA SER A 21 -18.28 25.60 0.83
C SER A 21 -17.93 25.44 2.33
N GLN A 22 -16.91 24.61 2.60
CA GLN A 22 -16.19 24.30 3.86
C GLN A 22 -16.81 23.16 4.69
N GLY A 23 -16.09 22.13 5.14
CA GLY A 23 -14.65 21.83 5.20
C GLY A 23 -14.27 21.43 6.64
N SER A 24 -13.58 20.30 6.86
CA SER A 24 -12.64 20.11 7.99
C SER A 24 -11.91 18.76 7.97
N THR A 25 -10.71 18.80 8.52
CA THR A 25 -9.58 17.85 8.54
C THR A 25 -9.44 17.13 9.89
N GLN A 26 -8.87 15.90 9.92
CA GLN A 26 -8.02 15.41 11.04
C GLN A 26 -7.24 14.13 10.66
N GLY A 27 -6.00 14.02 11.16
CA GLY A 27 -5.04 12.94 10.87
C GLY A 27 -4.82 11.94 12.01
N GLY A 28 -4.06 10.86 11.72
CA GLY A 28 -3.71 9.79 12.68
C GLY A 28 -2.38 9.07 12.32
N SER A 29 -1.66 8.63 13.35
CA SER A 29 -0.31 8.02 13.37
C SER A 29 -0.37 6.48 13.50
N GLY A 30 0.54 5.71 12.89
CA GLY A 30 0.56 4.23 12.91
C GLY A 30 1.95 3.57 13.09
N SER A 31 1.98 2.38 13.71
CA SER A 31 3.15 1.54 14.06
C SER A 31 3.09 0.13 13.40
N GLY A 32 4.21 -0.35 12.83
CA GLY A 32 4.37 -1.65 12.13
C GLY A 32 4.60 -2.88 13.03
N PRO A 33 4.73 -4.11 12.49
CA PRO A 33 4.90 -5.35 13.27
C PRO A 33 6.38 -5.60 13.62
N CYS A 34 6.66 -6.18 14.79
CA CYS A 34 8.01 -6.61 15.16
C CYS A 34 8.27 -8.04 14.66
N LEU A 35 9.43 -8.31 14.08
CA LEU A 35 9.90 -9.66 13.72
C LEU A 35 10.81 -10.19 14.85
N THR A 36 10.94 -11.49 15.04
CA THR A 36 11.92 -12.09 15.99
C THR A 36 13.21 -12.50 15.26
N ASP A 37 14.09 -11.59 14.90
CA ASP A 37 15.36 -11.95 14.23
C ASP A 37 16.55 -11.71 15.15
N THR A 38 17.61 -12.51 15.00
CA THR A 38 18.90 -12.30 15.68
C THR A 38 19.99 -11.89 14.69
N LEU A 39 19.73 -12.07 13.39
CA LEU A 39 20.63 -11.68 12.31
C LEU A 39 20.39 -10.20 11.97
N GLY A 40 21.44 -9.39 11.98
CA GLY A 40 21.32 -7.97 11.67
C GLY A 40 22.63 -7.23 11.58
N ARG A 41 22.57 -5.91 11.48
CA ARG A 41 23.74 -5.04 11.24
C ARG A 41 23.95 -3.96 12.29
N GLU A 42 22.94 -3.67 13.10
CA GLU A 42 23.02 -2.67 14.16
C GLU A 42 22.44 -3.28 15.43
N PHE A 43 23.20 -3.23 16.52
CA PHE A 43 22.82 -3.74 17.83
C PHE A 43 23.19 -2.72 18.90
N VAL A 44 22.44 -2.74 20.00
CA VAL A 44 22.73 -1.95 21.21
C VAL A 44 22.62 -2.85 22.44
N THR A 45 23.51 -2.65 23.40
CA THR A 45 23.46 -3.32 24.71
C THR A 45 24.08 -2.44 25.80
N ALA A 46 23.92 -2.84 27.05
CA ALA A 46 24.59 -2.32 28.23
C ALA A 46 24.99 -3.49 29.15
N TYR A 47 25.86 -3.24 30.12
CA TYR A 47 26.26 -4.24 31.12
C TYR A 47 25.80 -3.78 32.48
N MET A 48 24.83 -4.51 33.05
CA MET A 48 24.24 -4.20 34.35
C MET A 48 25.21 -4.50 35.50
N GLU A 49 24.91 -4.01 36.69
CA GLU A 49 25.80 -4.12 37.86
C GLU A 49 25.98 -5.59 38.26
N ASN A 50 27.22 -6.07 38.27
CA ASN A 50 27.56 -7.38 38.84
C ASN A 50 27.95 -7.22 40.32
N TYR A 51 27.80 -8.27 41.12
CA TYR A 51 27.92 -8.17 42.58
C TYR A 51 29.36 -8.18 43.08
N ASP A 52 30.33 -8.59 42.27
CA ASP A 52 31.72 -8.69 42.70
C ASP A 52 32.48 -7.38 42.45
N SER A 53 33.54 -7.16 43.23
CA SER A 53 34.39 -5.97 43.17
C SER A 53 35.61 -6.16 42.24
N THR A 54 35.66 -7.29 41.53
CA THR A 54 36.69 -7.58 40.55
C THR A 54 36.37 -6.88 39.23
N PRO A 55 37.36 -6.47 38.41
CA PRO A 55 37.06 -5.80 37.16
C PRO A 55 36.27 -6.73 36.22
N SER A 56 35.06 -6.34 35.83
CA SER A 56 34.25 -7.10 34.88
C SER A 56 35.00 -7.35 33.57
N GLU A 57 35.09 -8.62 33.18
CA GLU A 57 35.57 -9.08 31.88
C GLU A 57 34.40 -9.15 30.87
N SER A 58 33.69 -8.03 30.71
CA SER A 58 32.60 -7.93 29.75
C SER A 58 33.11 -8.07 28.31
N GLU A 59 32.44 -8.89 27.49
CA GLU A 59 32.78 -9.06 26.07
C GLU A 59 31.54 -9.24 25.19
N VAL A 60 31.70 -8.90 23.91
CA VAL A 60 30.74 -9.23 22.86
C VAL A 60 31.35 -10.26 21.91
N GLN A 61 30.57 -11.28 21.59
CA GLN A 61 30.95 -12.40 20.74
C GLN A 61 30.20 -12.28 19.41
N ILE A 62 30.95 -12.05 18.33
CA ILE A 62 30.39 -11.69 17.02
C ILE A 62 30.68 -12.79 16.03
N HIS A 63 29.64 -13.26 15.33
CA HIS A 63 29.78 -14.26 14.27
C HIS A 63 29.48 -13.66 12.89
N GLY A 64 30.35 -13.95 11.92
CA GLY A 64 30.25 -13.45 10.55
C GLY A 64 29.68 -14.48 9.58
N TYR A 65 28.84 -14.02 8.65
CA TYR A 65 28.22 -14.87 7.62
C TYR A 65 28.67 -14.56 6.19
N SER A 66 29.40 -13.46 6.00
CA SER A 66 29.91 -13.00 4.71
C SER A 66 31.42 -13.21 4.60
N ALA A 67 31.96 -13.21 3.37
CA ALA A 67 33.38 -13.47 3.13
C ALA A 67 34.31 -12.54 3.95
N SER A 68 33.90 -11.29 4.13
CA SER A 68 34.52 -10.32 5.03
C SER A 68 33.45 -9.36 5.53
N THR A 69 33.39 -9.13 6.83
CA THR A 69 32.46 -8.21 7.47
C THR A 69 33.22 -7.27 8.40
N SER A 70 33.15 -5.96 8.14
CA SER A 70 33.72 -4.95 9.03
C SER A 70 32.73 -4.63 10.14
N VAL A 71 33.18 -4.67 11.40
CA VAL A 71 32.35 -4.40 12.58
C VAL A 71 32.97 -3.30 13.43
N TRP A 72 32.19 -2.29 13.79
CA TRP A 72 32.56 -1.16 14.64
C TRP A 72 31.82 -1.25 15.98
N ILE A 73 32.55 -1.12 17.08
CA ILE A 73 32.02 -1.26 18.45
C ILE A 73 32.44 -0.03 19.26
N SER A 74 31.47 0.68 19.83
CA SER A 74 31.75 1.92 20.58
C SER A 74 30.65 2.29 21.59
N ASP A 75 31.05 2.78 22.77
CA ASP A 75 30.16 3.45 23.74
C ASP A 75 30.26 4.99 23.70
N GLY A 76 31.13 5.53 22.85
CA GLY A 76 31.45 6.96 22.75
C GLY A 76 32.78 7.34 23.39
N SER A 77 33.21 6.65 24.45
CA SER A 77 34.51 6.80 25.10
C SER A 77 35.54 5.80 24.55
N PHE A 78 35.09 4.58 24.30
CA PHE A 78 35.78 3.46 23.68
C PHE A 78 35.30 3.32 22.24
N ASN A 79 36.23 2.99 21.34
CA ASN A 79 35.95 2.71 19.94
C ASN A 79 36.95 1.70 19.40
N THR A 80 36.47 0.60 18.84
CA THR A 80 37.28 -0.43 18.20
C THR A 80 36.60 -0.91 16.93
N SER A 81 37.39 -1.44 16.00
CA SER A 81 36.90 -2.07 14.79
C SER A 81 37.60 -3.39 14.54
N ILE A 82 36.83 -4.41 14.14
CA ILE A 82 37.33 -5.73 13.80
C ILE A 82 36.85 -6.13 12.40
N ASN A 83 37.47 -7.16 11.84
CA ASN A 83 36.99 -7.81 10.63
C ASN A 83 36.66 -9.27 10.96
N VAL A 84 35.47 -9.73 10.58
CA VAL A 84 34.96 -11.08 10.85
C VAL A 84 34.68 -11.78 9.55
N ARG A 85 35.20 -12.99 9.37
CA ARG A 85 34.99 -13.81 8.17
C ARG A 85 33.79 -14.74 8.31
N GLN A 86 33.41 -15.35 7.20
CA GLN A 86 32.32 -16.32 7.17
C GLN A 86 32.63 -17.54 8.05
N GLY A 87 31.73 -17.86 8.98
CA GLY A 87 31.89 -18.98 9.91
C GLY A 87 32.87 -18.69 11.05
N GLU A 88 33.47 -17.51 11.11
CA GLU A 88 34.37 -17.08 12.18
C GLU A 88 33.57 -16.45 13.31
N MET A 89 33.98 -16.73 14.55
CA MET A 89 33.51 -16.04 15.74
C MET A 89 34.68 -15.28 16.37
N VAL A 90 34.49 -13.99 16.62
CA VAL A 90 35.48 -13.10 17.24
C VAL A 90 34.94 -12.59 18.57
N ARG A 91 35.73 -12.72 19.63
CA ARG A 91 35.46 -12.14 20.96
C ARG A 91 36.10 -10.77 21.06
N VAL A 92 35.34 -9.77 21.50
CA VAL A 92 35.85 -8.42 21.74
C VAL A 92 35.66 -8.07 23.20
N LYS A 93 36.78 -8.04 23.94
CA LYS A 93 36.81 -7.56 25.31
C LYS A 93 36.49 -6.06 25.37
N LEU A 94 35.64 -5.69 26.32
CA LEU A 94 35.24 -4.32 26.58
C LEU A 94 36.00 -3.78 27.81
N PRO A 95 36.22 -2.47 27.92
CA PRO A 95 36.84 -1.89 29.10
C PRO A 95 35.92 -2.03 30.32
N PRO A 96 36.45 -2.17 31.55
CA PRO A 96 35.61 -2.26 32.76
C PRO A 96 34.66 -1.07 32.98
N SER A 97 34.91 0.08 32.33
CA SER A 97 34.06 1.27 32.40
C SER A 97 32.70 1.11 31.73
N VAL A 98 32.43 0.02 31.00
CA VAL A 98 31.12 -0.20 30.35
C VAL A 98 30.03 -0.63 31.30
N GLU A 99 30.39 -1.13 32.48
CA GLU A 99 29.47 -1.54 33.52
C GLU A 99 28.79 -0.32 34.16
N ILE A 100 27.48 -0.43 34.41
CA ILE A 100 26.68 0.63 35.01
C ILE A 100 26.25 0.24 36.42
N LEU A 101 26.33 1.19 37.37
CA LEU A 101 26.21 0.92 38.81
C LEU A 101 25.03 1.67 39.44
N GLY A 102 24.13 0.95 40.12
CA GLY A 102 23.02 1.53 40.87
C GLY A 102 21.86 2.05 40.00
N ASN A 103 21.15 3.06 40.54
CA ASN A 103 19.87 3.57 40.02
C ASN A 103 20.02 4.91 39.27
N GLU A 104 20.92 4.98 38.29
CA GLU A 104 21.23 6.22 37.58
C GLU A 104 20.99 6.16 36.06
N LYS A 105 21.21 7.30 35.40
CA LYS A 105 21.24 7.43 33.94
C LYS A 105 22.70 7.46 33.48
N PHE A 106 23.01 6.70 32.45
CA PHE A 106 24.36 6.57 31.90
C PHE A 106 24.37 6.86 30.39
N SER A 107 25.55 7.23 29.89
CA SER A 107 25.79 7.41 28.45
C SER A 107 26.48 6.21 27.80
N ASN A 108 26.67 5.11 28.55
CA ASN A 108 27.53 3.99 28.19
C ASN A 108 26.77 2.91 27.40
N VAL A 109 26.00 3.32 26.37
CA VAL A 109 25.34 2.36 25.48
C VAL A 109 26.36 1.81 24.49
N ILE A 110 26.60 0.49 24.53
CA ILE A 110 27.49 -0.18 23.57
C ILE A 110 26.78 -0.28 22.24
N ARG A 111 27.35 0.35 21.21
CA ARG A 111 26.84 0.36 19.84
C ARG A 111 27.68 -0.56 18.99
N ILE A 112 27.05 -1.51 18.32
CA ILE A 112 27.70 -2.47 17.43
C ILE A 112 27.10 -2.28 16.05
N LYS A 113 27.93 -1.93 15.07
CA LYS A 113 27.52 -1.71 13.69
C LYS A 113 28.36 -2.57 12.75
N ALA A 114 27.74 -3.13 11.72
CA ALA A 114 28.41 -3.93 10.71
C ALA A 114 27.98 -3.53 9.28
N ASP A 115 28.84 -3.79 8.30
CA ASP A 115 28.53 -3.60 6.87
C ASP A 115 27.69 -4.75 6.28
N ASN A 116 27.81 -5.94 6.85
CA ASN A 116 27.06 -7.15 6.51
C ASN A 116 26.39 -7.77 7.75
N ASP A 117 25.47 -8.69 7.51
CA ASP A 117 24.72 -9.36 8.56
C ASP A 117 25.64 -10.18 9.49
N ILE A 118 25.44 -10.00 10.80
CA ILE A 118 26.11 -10.69 11.90
C ILE A 118 25.09 -11.12 12.95
N THR A 119 25.51 -12.02 13.84
CA THR A 119 24.82 -12.29 15.11
C THR A 119 25.75 -11.94 16.25
N VAL A 120 25.19 -11.46 17.36
CA VAL A 120 25.97 -11.02 18.51
C VAL A 120 25.44 -11.69 19.79
N VAL A 121 26.34 -12.22 20.60
CA VAL A 121 26.07 -12.70 21.96
C VAL A 121 26.85 -11.81 22.92
N SER A 122 26.18 -11.27 23.93
CA SER A 122 26.81 -10.55 25.04
C SER A 122 27.22 -11.56 26.11
N PHE A 123 28.40 -11.38 26.68
CA PHE A 123 28.90 -12.16 27.81
C PHE A 123 29.37 -11.21 28.90
N ASN A 124 28.71 -11.22 30.05
CA ASN A 124 29.21 -10.55 31.26
C ASN A 124 29.89 -11.62 32.12
N ASN A 125 31.11 -11.33 32.57
CA ASN A 125 31.92 -12.31 33.27
C ASN A 125 32.77 -11.62 34.35
N GLU A 126 32.66 -12.15 35.56
CA GLU A 126 33.48 -11.88 36.73
C GLU A 126 33.89 -13.21 37.36
N GLU A 127 34.80 -13.15 38.33
CA GLU A 127 35.25 -14.36 39.02
C GLU A 127 34.06 -15.03 39.72
N PHE A 128 33.68 -16.24 39.26
CA PHE A 128 32.51 -16.98 39.75
C PHE A 128 31.14 -16.37 39.43
N SER A 129 31.07 -15.37 38.54
CA SER A 129 29.80 -14.73 38.16
C SER A 129 29.73 -14.50 36.66
N SER A 130 28.93 -15.27 35.93
CA SER A 130 28.88 -15.19 34.47
C SER A 130 27.45 -15.27 33.96
N GLU A 131 27.17 -14.57 32.86
CA GLU A 131 25.93 -14.78 32.11
C GLU A 131 26.08 -14.39 30.64
N THR A 132 25.33 -15.07 29.78
CA THR A 132 25.27 -14.77 28.35
C THR A 132 23.87 -14.37 27.92
N THR A 133 23.74 -13.47 26.96
CA THR A 133 22.46 -13.21 26.31
C THR A 133 22.62 -12.96 24.81
N VAL A 134 21.66 -13.41 24.00
CA VAL A 134 21.65 -13.13 22.57
C VAL A 134 21.16 -11.70 22.36
N LEU A 135 21.90 -10.92 21.58
CA LEU A 135 21.49 -9.56 21.25
C LEU A 135 20.56 -9.52 20.04
N TYR A 136 19.47 -8.78 20.18
CA TYR A 136 18.51 -8.53 19.11
C TYR A 136 18.86 -7.25 18.33
N PRO A 137 18.84 -7.27 16.98
CA PRO A 137 19.19 -6.12 16.17
C PRO A 137 18.15 -5.01 16.27
N VAL A 138 18.57 -3.77 16.06
CA VAL A 138 17.74 -2.56 16.20
C VAL A 138 16.39 -2.64 15.46
N PRO A 139 16.28 -3.17 14.22
CA PRO A 139 15.00 -3.25 13.51
C PRO A 139 13.93 -4.16 14.15
N VAL A 140 14.31 -5.03 15.09
CA VAL A 140 13.37 -5.94 15.77
C VAL A 140 13.01 -5.51 17.18
N LEU A 141 13.63 -4.44 17.68
CA LEU A 141 13.26 -3.83 18.95
C LEU A 141 11.84 -3.26 18.89
N GLY A 142 11.20 -3.13 20.04
CA GLY A 142 9.82 -2.69 20.12
C GLY A 142 9.60 -1.62 21.17
N ASN A 143 8.33 -1.32 21.40
CA ASN A 143 7.89 -0.19 22.21
C ASN A 143 7.26 -0.63 23.54
N GLU A 144 7.00 -1.92 23.74
CA GLU A 144 6.31 -2.43 24.91
C GLU A 144 6.98 -3.70 25.42
N TYR A 145 7.27 -3.74 26.73
CA TYR A 145 7.96 -4.83 27.41
C TYR A 145 7.34 -5.09 28.78
N TYR A 146 7.47 -6.33 29.26
CA TYR A 146 7.13 -6.71 30.62
C TYR A 146 8.34 -7.34 31.29
N ILE A 147 8.69 -6.85 32.47
CA ILE A 147 9.85 -7.34 33.24
C ILE A 147 9.52 -8.70 33.87
N VAL A 148 10.52 -9.56 33.93
CA VAL A 148 10.53 -10.81 34.70
C VAL A 148 11.79 -10.83 35.53
N THR A 149 11.63 -10.93 36.84
CA THR A 149 12.74 -11.03 37.80
C THR A 149 12.43 -12.19 38.75
N PRO A 150 13.05 -13.36 38.56
CA PRO A 150 12.84 -14.51 39.45
C PRO A 150 12.93 -14.13 40.94
N PRO A 151 12.15 -14.75 41.85
CA PRO A 151 12.19 -14.43 43.27
C PRO A 151 13.41 -15.11 43.92
N SER A 152 14.60 -14.62 43.57
CA SER A 152 15.86 -15.03 44.17
C SER A 152 16.30 -14.04 45.26
N SER A 153 17.33 -14.40 46.01
CA SER A 153 18.01 -13.46 46.90
C SER A 153 18.77 -12.41 46.08
N GLY A 154 19.01 -11.22 46.66
CA GLY A 154 19.73 -10.12 46.00
C GLY A 154 18.83 -9.04 45.38
N ARG A 155 19.49 -8.05 44.75
CA ARG A 155 18.82 -6.93 44.09
C ARG A 155 18.41 -7.34 42.68
N ARG A 156 17.13 -7.17 42.37
CA ARG A 156 16.54 -7.29 41.02
C ARG A 156 16.91 -6.05 40.26
N GLU A 157 17.12 -6.17 38.96
CA GLU A 157 17.41 -5.01 38.14
C GLU A 157 16.93 -5.15 36.71
N PHE A 158 16.69 -4.02 36.08
CA PHE A 158 16.44 -3.94 34.65
C PHE A 158 16.99 -2.63 34.10
N SER A 159 17.34 -2.66 32.82
CA SER A 159 17.91 -1.51 32.11
C SER A 159 17.16 -1.24 30.82
N ILE A 160 16.92 0.03 30.52
CA ILE A 160 16.25 0.49 29.29
C ILE A 160 17.22 1.36 28.51
N MET A 161 17.45 1.05 27.24
CA MET A 161 18.40 1.79 26.40
C MET A 161 17.78 2.22 25.08
N THR A 162 18.05 3.48 24.72
CA THR A 162 17.63 4.09 23.45
C THR A 162 18.68 3.92 22.37
N HIS A 163 18.22 4.01 21.12
CA HIS A 163 19.08 4.06 19.94
C HIS A 163 19.26 5.52 19.45
N LYS A 164 19.26 5.77 18.13
CA LYS A 164 19.49 7.07 17.47
C LYS A 164 18.45 8.15 17.80
N GLU A 165 17.26 7.76 18.22
CA GLU A 165 16.17 8.69 18.54
C GLU A 165 15.95 8.77 20.06
N PRO A 166 15.75 9.98 20.62
CA PRO A 166 15.27 10.11 22.00
C PRO A 166 13.87 9.51 22.12
N SER A 167 13.55 8.96 23.30
CA SER A 167 12.25 8.36 23.57
C SER A 167 11.73 8.75 24.94
N THR A 168 10.45 9.10 25.01
CA THR A 168 9.72 9.14 26.28
C THR A 168 9.41 7.72 26.72
N ILE A 169 9.71 7.42 27.98
CA ILE A 169 9.56 6.11 28.63
C ILE A 169 8.57 6.25 29.78
N GLU A 170 7.55 5.41 29.76
CA GLU A 170 6.54 5.26 30.81
C GLU A 170 6.67 3.86 31.43
N ILE A 171 6.82 3.79 32.74
CA ILE A 171 7.00 2.54 33.49
C ILE A 171 5.87 2.43 34.51
N HIS A 172 5.02 1.41 34.35
CA HIS A 172 4.00 1.06 35.34
C HIS A 172 4.55 0.01 36.29
N VAL A 173 4.81 0.43 37.52
CA VAL A 173 5.61 -0.32 38.49
C VAL A 173 4.81 -1.47 39.11
N LYS A 174 5.43 -2.65 39.17
CA LYS A 174 5.06 -3.76 40.06
C LYS A 174 6.14 -3.91 41.12
N GLY A 175 5.72 -4.05 42.38
CA GLY A 175 6.64 -3.97 43.53
C GLY A 175 7.03 -2.52 43.86
N GLN A 176 8.16 -2.35 44.52
CA GLN A 176 8.70 -1.06 44.94
C GLN A 176 10.01 -0.73 44.22
N LEU A 177 10.24 0.53 43.83
CA LEU A 177 11.53 0.98 43.30
C LEU A 177 11.85 2.40 43.77
N THR A 178 13.15 2.74 43.80
CA THR A 178 13.60 4.09 44.11
C THR A 178 14.39 4.64 42.93
N PHE A 179 13.99 5.81 42.43
CA PHE A 179 14.68 6.48 41.33
C PHE A 179 14.78 7.98 41.59
N GLN A 180 15.98 8.54 41.42
CA GLN A 180 16.27 9.97 41.65
C GLN A 180 15.83 10.49 43.03
N GLY A 181 15.92 9.64 44.06
CA GLY A 181 15.51 9.98 45.43
C GLY A 181 14.00 9.96 45.67
N GLN A 182 13.19 9.57 44.67
CA GLN A 182 11.76 9.34 44.81
C GLN A 182 11.46 7.84 44.85
N GLU A 183 10.57 7.45 45.77
CA GLU A 183 10.07 6.09 45.93
C GLU A 183 8.78 5.91 45.13
N TYR A 184 8.69 4.80 44.40
CA TYR A 184 7.53 4.39 43.60
C TYR A 184 7.08 3.01 44.06
N ASN A 185 5.79 2.88 44.35
CA ASN A 185 5.17 1.66 44.85
C ASN A 185 4.34 0.98 43.77
N ASN A 186 3.83 -0.21 44.08
CA ASN A 186 3.03 -1.00 43.15
C ASN A 186 1.80 -0.23 42.66
N GLY A 187 1.70 -0.05 41.34
CA GLY A 187 0.65 0.72 40.67
C GLY A 187 1.05 2.16 40.31
N ASP A 188 2.16 2.67 40.84
CA ASP A 188 2.68 3.98 40.46
C ASP A 188 3.24 3.95 39.04
N THR A 189 3.29 5.13 38.40
CA THR A 189 3.84 5.30 37.05
C THR A 189 4.99 6.29 37.07
N LEU A 190 6.16 5.85 36.60
CA LEU A 190 7.35 6.67 36.39
C LEU A 190 7.41 7.08 34.91
N ASN A 191 7.62 8.37 34.65
CA ASN A 191 7.70 8.91 33.29
C ASN A 191 8.90 9.86 33.15
N PHE A 192 9.73 9.63 32.12
CA PHE A 192 10.86 10.48 31.79
C PHE A 192 11.24 10.34 30.31
N THR A 193 11.96 11.34 29.79
CA THR A 193 12.60 11.24 28.47
C THR A 193 14.03 10.74 28.61
N LEU A 194 14.38 9.73 27.81
CA LEU A 194 15.74 9.22 27.67
C LEU A 194 16.30 9.70 26.31
N PRO A 195 17.38 10.51 26.31
CA PRO A 195 18.07 10.95 25.09
C PRO A 195 18.57 9.79 24.22
N ALA A 196 18.96 10.07 22.99
CA ALA A 196 19.57 9.08 22.10
C ALA A 196 20.88 8.51 22.69
N PHE A 197 21.09 7.20 22.54
CA PHE A 197 22.25 6.45 23.06
C PHE A 197 22.48 6.63 24.57
N GLN A 198 21.42 6.64 25.35
CA GLN A 198 21.50 6.61 26.81
C GLN A 198 20.81 5.36 27.36
N VAL A 199 21.26 4.95 28.54
CA VAL A 199 20.69 3.84 29.31
C VAL A 199 20.32 4.31 30.71
N ILE A 200 19.25 3.76 31.25
CA ILE A 200 18.87 3.88 32.65
C ILE A 200 18.88 2.50 33.26
N GLN A 201 19.40 2.38 34.48
CA GLN A 201 19.28 1.17 35.29
C GLN A 201 18.39 1.45 36.50
N LEU A 202 17.53 0.48 36.81
CA LEU A 202 16.62 0.51 37.95
C LEU A 202 16.72 -0.81 38.70
N GLN A 203 16.85 -0.71 40.02
CA GLN A 203 17.09 -1.82 40.93
C GLN A 203 16.08 -1.81 42.07
N SER A 204 15.74 -3.00 42.56
CA SER A 204 14.83 -3.20 43.68
C SER A 204 15.18 -4.43 44.51
N THR A 205 14.77 -4.41 45.78
CA THR A 205 14.76 -5.57 46.66
C THR A 205 13.44 -6.35 46.62
N GLU A 206 12.45 -5.89 45.86
CA GLU A 206 11.17 -6.57 45.64
C GLU A 206 11.12 -7.25 44.26
N ASP A 207 10.13 -8.10 44.07
CA ASP A 207 9.81 -8.67 42.76
C ASP A 207 9.23 -7.60 41.83
N LEU A 208 9.90 -7.39 40.70
CA LEU A 208 9.50 -6.44 39.67
C LEU A 208 8.74 -7.11 38.51
N SER A 209 8.47 -8.42 38.61
CA SER A 209 7.77 -9.19 37.58
C SER A 209 6.40 -8.61 37.27
N GLY A 210 6.13 -8.39 35.99
CA GLY A 210 4.91 -7.75 35.50
C GLY A 210 4.98 -6.22 35.43
N THR A 211 6.10 -5.59 35.81
CA THR A 211 6.35 -4.16 35.52
C THR A 211 6.28 -3.94 34.02
N ARG A 212 5.43 -3.00 33.59
CA ARG A 212 5.16 -2.71 32.17
C ARG A 212 5.94 -1.49 31.74
N ILE A 213 6.70 -1.60 30.67
CA ILE A 213 7.44 -0.49 30.06
C ILE A 213 6.79 -0.15 28.72
N VAL A 214 6.49 1.12 28.51
CA VAL A 214 5.99 1.67 27.25
C VAL A 214 6.92 2.80 26.79
N ALA A 215 7.41 2.69 25.56
CA ALA A 215 8.32 3.64 24.95
C ALA A 215 7.70 4.25 23.68
N GLN A 216 7.93 5.53 23.45
CA GLN A 216 7.49 6.21 22.23
C GLN A 216 8.23 5.73 20.98
N LYS A 217 9.51 5.37 21.11
CA LYS A 217 10.36 4.80 20.07
C LYS A 217 10.88 3.42 20.49
N PRO A 218 11.28 2.56 19.54
CA PRO A 218 11.86 1.26 19.87
C PRO A 218 13.08 1.37 20.80
N VAL A 219 13.10 0.56 21.85
CA VAL A 219 14.17 0.50 22.86
C VAL A 219 14.62 -0.94 23.08
N ALA A 220 15.83 -1.14 23.62
CA ALA A 220 16.26 -2.43 24.13
C ALA A 220 16.07 -2.47 25.65
N VAL A 221 15.67 -3.63 26.18
CA VAL A 221 15.44 -3.83 27.61
C VAL A 221 16.19 -5.07 28.08
N LEU A 222 16.99 -4.92 29.14
CA LEU A 222 17.63 -6.03 29.87
C LEU A 222 16.93 -6.19 31.20
N ALA A 223 16.78 -7.42 31.69
CA ALA A 223 16.24 -7.71 33.01
C ALA A 223 17.01 -8.86 33.68
N GLY A 224 17.10 -8.82 35.00
CA GLY A 224 17.98 -9.73 35.72
C GLY A 224 18.13 -9.40 37.20
N HIS A 225 19.26 -9.81 37.76
CA HIS A 225 19.66 -9.52 39.13
C HIS A 225 21.15 -9.17 39.17
N VAL A 226 21.47 -8.23 40.06
CA VAL A 226 22.85 -7.98 40.47
C VAL A 226 23.49 -9.27 40.99
N CYS A 227 22.69 -10.01 41.76
CA CYS A 227 23.04 -11.27 42.41
C CYS A 227 21.76 -12.09 42.53
N ALA A 228 21.76 -13.32 42.03
CA ALA A 228 20.71 -14.31 42.25
C ALA A 228 21.32 -15.58 42.86
N SER A 229 20.83 -15.98 44.03
CA SER A 229 21.28 -17.17 44.76
C SER A 229 20.08 -17.92 45.33
N ASP A 230 19.95 -19.19 44.94
CA ASP A 230 18.91 -20.11 45.41
C ASP A 230 19.51 -21.34 46.09
N ASN A 231 19.90 -22.38 45.33
CA ASN A 231 20.43 -23.62 45.89
C ASN A 231 21.96 -23.64 46.05
N THR A 232 22.66 -22.65 45.49
CA THR A 232 24.12 -22.58 45.39
C THR A 232 24.60 -21.16 45.68
N ASN A 233 25.73 -20.71 45.13
CA ASN A 233 26.23 -19.37 45.38
C ASN A 233 25.52 -18.35 44.48
N CYS A 234 25.81 -17.08 44.75
CA CYS A 234 25.34 -15.98 43.95
C CYS A 234 25.93 -16.01 42.53
N ASN A 235 25.08 -15.80 41.54
CA ASN A 235 25.48 -15.50 40.16
C ASN A 235 24.77 -14.23 39.69
N HIS A 236 25.44 -13.39 38.91
CA HIS A 236 24.76 -12.35 38.15
C HIS A 236 23.95 -13.00 37.03
N ILE A 237 22.72 -12.52 36.82
CA ILE A 237 21.88 -12.97 35.70
C ILE A 237 21.35 -11.75 34.97
N PHE A 238 21.38 -11.77 33.66
CA PHE A 238 20.76 -10.75 32.82
C PHE A 238 20.38 -11.33 31.46
N GLU A 239 19.20 -10.93 30.96
CA GLU A 239 18.70 -11.37 29.67
C GLU A 239 18.10 -10.19 28.91
N GLN A 240 18.38 -10.08 27.61
CA GLN A 240 17.70 -9.13 26.74
C GLN A 240 16.28 -9.61 26.42
N LEU A 241 15.29 -8.82 26.84
CA LEU A 241 13.90 -9.17 26.68
C LEU A 241 13.41 -8.93 25.26
N LEU A 242 12.43 -9.74 24.85
CA LEU A 242 11.69 -9.59 23.60
C LEU A 242 10.49 -8.63 23.79
N PRO A 243 10.20 -7.72 22.84
CA PRO A 243 9.04 -6.86 22.93
C PRO A 243 7.73 -7.64 22.76
N VAL A 244 6.63 -7.13 23.31
CA VAL A 244 5.30 -7.78 23.30
C VAL A 244 4.85 -8.20 21.89
N CYS A 245 5.10 -7.34 20.89
CA CYS A 245 4.78 -7.59 19.49
C CYS A 245 5.48 -8.82 18.87
N SER A 246 6.51 -9.35 19.52
CA SER A 246 7.34 -10.47 19.04
C SER A 246 7.02 -11.80 19.74
N TRP A 247 6.14 -11.79 20.73
CA TRP A 247 5.79 -12.94 21.56
C TRP A 247 4.97 -13.99 20.79
N GLY A 248 5.32 -15.27 21.00
CA GLY A 248 4.65 -16.42 20.42
C GLY A 248 3.65 -17.11 21.34
N ARG A 249 3.15 -18.26 20.92
CA ARG A 249 2.02 -18.97 21.55
C ARG A 249 2.31 -20.41 21.92
N THR A 250 3.44 -20.97 21.48
CA THR A 250 3.74 -22.38 21.63
C THR A 250 5.20 -22.53 22.01
N TYR A 251 5.43 -23.11 23.19
CA TYR A 251 6.76 -23.21 23.77
C TYR A 251 7.03 -24.63 24.24
N ILE A 252 8.27 -25.05 24.13
CA ILE A 252 8.79 -26.30 24.66
C ILE A 252 10.00 -25.96 25.52
N VAL A 253 9.95 -26.30 26.81
CA VAL A 253 11.04 -26.12 27.76
C VAL A 253 11.63 -27.50 28.06
N PRO A 254 12.80 -27.86 27.49
CA PRO A 254 13.47 -29.10 27.83
C PRO A 254 14.06 -29.03 29.25
N PRO A 255 14.08 -30.14 30.01
CA PRO A 255 14.70 -30.16 31.33
C PRO A 255 16.23 -30.26 31.21
N VAL A 256 16.96 -29.75 32.21
CA VAL A 256 18.39 -30.03 32.37
C VAL A 256 18.55 -31.39 33.06
N PRO A 257 19.05 -32.45 32.39
CA PRO A 257 18.95 -33.84 32.89
C PRO A 257 19.70 -34.12 34.20
N PHE A 258 20.68 -33.28 34.53
CA PHE A 258 21.51 -33.41 35.72
C PHE A 258 21.14 -32.45 36.84
N GLN A 259 20.15 -31.58 36.64
CA GLN A 259 19.55 -30.80 37.72
C GLN A 259 18.98 -31.77 38.76
N ARG A 260 19.23 -31.53 40.04
CA ARG A 260 18.78 -32.39 41.16
C ARG A 260 17.75 -31.72 42.06
N LYS A 261 17.49 -30.43 41.85
CA LYS A 261 16.54 -29.61 42.59
C LYS A 261 15.28 -29.42 41.75
N HIS A 262 14.85 -28.18 41.54
CA HIS A 262 13.75 -27.78 40.69
C HIS A 262 14.22 -26.61 39.83
N ASP A 263 13.64 -26.43 38.66
CA ASP A 263 13.79 -25.19 37.89
C ASP A 263 12.41 -24.53 37.75
N ILE A 264 12.39 -23.26 37.36
CA ILE A 264 11.17 -22.46 37.32
C ILE A 264 10.93 -21.98 35.89
N VAL A 265 9.67 -22.04 35.46
CA VAL A 265 9.21 -21.43 34.21
C VAL A 265 8.32 -20.24 34.52
N TYR A 266 8.59 -19.12 33.86
CA TYR A 266 7.77 -17.91 33.90
C TYR A 266 7.01 -17.75 32.61
N VAL A 267 5.72 -17.41 32.70
CA VAL A 267 4.87 -17.08 31.55
C VAL A 267 4.23 -15.72 31.77
N SER A 268 4.63 -14.73 30.99
CA SER A 268 4.17 -13.34 31.10
C SER A 268 3.13 -13.02 30.04
N ALA A 269 2.00 -12.45 30.43
CA ALA A 269 0.91 -12.06 29.54
C ALA A 269 0.74 -10.53 29.50
N SER A 270 0.56 -9.95 28.31
CA SER A 270 0.27 -8.52 28.14
C SER A 270 -1.22 -8.21 28.09
N GLN A 271 -2.03 -9.24 27.88
CA GLN A 271 -3.48 -9.18 27.72
C GLN A 271 -4.12 -10.46 28.28
N PRO A 272 -5.45 -10.49 28.50
CA PRO A 272 -6.16 -11.70 28.93
C PRO A 272 -5.81 -12.91 28.05
N THR A 273 -5.24 -13.94 28.67
CA THR A 273 -4.65 -15.09 27.98
C THR A 273 -4.98 -16.38 28.72
N ALA A 274 -5.58 -17.34 28.01
CA ALA A 274 -5.70 -18.71 28.49
C ALA A 274 -4.38 -19.45 28.25
N VAL A 275 -3.85 -20.10 29.29
CA VAL A 275 -2.59 -20.86 29.28
C VAL A 275 -2.90 -22.31 29.57
N GLN A 276 -2.45 -23.20 28.69
CA GLN A 276 -2.47 -24.65 28.88
C GLN A 276 -1.03 -25.14 28.88
N TYR A 277 -0.65 -25.92 29.88
CA TYR A 277 0.69 -26.48 29.96
C TYR A 277 0.66 -27.94 30.44
N TRP A 278 1.65 -28.70 29.97
CA TRP A 278 1.82 -30.11 30.30
C TRP A 278 3.15 -30.31 31.02
N LEU A 279 3.08 -30.91 32.21
CA LEU A 279 4.23 -31.30 33.02
C LEU A 279 4.29 -32.82 33.06
N GLY A 280 5.22 -33.43 32.31
CA GLY A 280 5.36 -34.89 32.30
C GLY A 280 4.09 -35.66 31.89
N GLY A 281 3.27 -35.06 31.03
CA GLY A 281 2.00 -35.62 30.57
C GLY A 281 0.77 -35.22 31.39
N GLN A 282 0.94 -34.61 32.56
CA GLN A 282 -0.18 -34.05 33.33
C GLN A 282 -0.54 -32.66 32.79
N GLN A 283 -1.78 -32.49 32.33
CA GLN A 283 -2.29 -31.23 31.82
C GLN A 283 -2.77 -30.32 32.95
N SER A 284 -2.42 -29.04 32.87
CA SER A 284 -2.94 -27.97 33.71
C SER A 284 -3.40 -26.80 32.85
N ASN A 285 -4.48 -26.13 33.26
CA ASN A 285 -5.05 -25.00 32.55
C ASN A 285 -5.23 -23.84 33.54
N THR A 286 -4.88 -22.64 33.11
CA THR A 286 -5.07 -21.41 33.88
C THR A 286 -5.35 -20.22 32.96
N SER A 287 -5.73 -19.08 33.53
CA SER A 287 -5.96 -17.83 32.81
C SER A 287 -5.17 -16.71 33.46
N LEU A 288 -4.54 -15.87 32.65
CA LEU A 288 -3.79 -14.70 33.08
C LEU A 288 -4.45 -13.43 32.55
N GLU A 289 -4.51 -12.40 33.37
CA GLU A 289 -4.81 -11.04 32.96
C GLU A 289 -3.55 -10.33 32.42
N GLY A 290 -3.74 -9.21 31.73
CA GLY A 290 -2.60 -8.41 31.26
C GLY A 290 -1.73 -7.89 32.41
N GLY A 291 -0.41 -8.09 32.30
CA GLY A 291 0.58 -7.77 33.32
C GLY A 291 0.72 -8.81 34.43
N GLN A 292 0.03 -9.95 34.35
CA GLN A 292 0.27 -11.07 35.26
C GLN A 292 1.38 -11.98 34.73
N VAL A 293 2.15 -12.52 35.67
CA VAL A 293 3.21 -13.51 35.42
C VAL A 293 2.84 -14.80 36.15
N LEU A 294 2.65 -15.87 35.41
CA LEU A 294 2.51 -17.21 35.97
C LEU A 294 3.90 -17.79 36.22
N GLN A 295 4.09 -18.38 37.40
CA GLN A 295 5.28 -19.16 37.71
C GLN A 295 4.89 -20.57 38.14
N PHE A 296 5.66 -21.56 37.72
CA PHE A 296 5.54 -22.93 38.24
C PHE A 296 6.89 -23.63 38.21
N GLU A 297 7.11 -24.44 39.25
CA GLU A 297 8.27 -25.32 39.36
C GLU A 297 8.05 -26.61 38.56
N PHE A 298 9.12 -27.15 37.98
CA PHE A 298 9.08 -28.48 37.38
C PHE A 298 10.28 -29.33 37.79
N ASN A 299 10.02 -30.63 37.95
CA ASN A 299 11.01 -31.62 38.36
C ASN A 299 11.72 -32.24 37.14
N THR A 300 12.95 -32.65 37.37
CA THR A 300 14.11 -32.69 36.47
C THR A 300 14.12 -33.78 35.38
N SER A 301 12.97 -34.42 35.13
CA SER A 301 12.87 -35.57 34.24
C SER A 301 11.87 -35.40 33.09
N CYS A 302 11.10 -34.32 33.04
CA CYS A 302 10.03 -34.14 32.05
C CYS A 302 10.08 -32.76 31.37
N PRO A 303 10.00 -32.70 30.03
CA PRO A 303 9.86 -31.42 29.32
C PRO A 303 8.50 -30.76 29.62
N VAL A 304 8.48 -29.44 29.58
CA VAL A 304 7.26 -28.63 29.66
C VAL A 304 6.82 -28.26 28.26
N TYR A 305 5.55 -28.51 27.95
CA TYR A 305 4.91 -28.00 26.73
C TYR A 305 3.87 -26.95 27.12
N ILE A 306 3.86 -25.81 26.45
CA ILE A 306 2.97 -24.68 26.78
C ILE A 306 2.29 -24.20 25.50
N THR A 307 0.97 -24.02 25.56
CA THR A 307 0.17 -23.39 24.50
C THR A 307 -0.74 -22.32 25.07
N THR A 308 -0.84 -21.18 24.37
CA THR A 308 -1.62 -20.03 24.83
C THR A 308 -2.57 -19.48 23.77
N SER A 309 -3.61 -18.77 24.21
CA SER A 309 -4.58 -18.13 23.29
C SER A 309 -4.04 -16.85 22.62
N ALA A 310 -3.07 -16.18 23.24
CA ALA A 310 -2.43 -14.95 22.79
C ALA A 310 -0.90 -15.02 22.98
N GLY A 311 -0.17 -14.06 22.41
CA GLY A 311 1.29 -14.00 22.52
C GLY A 311 1.72 -13.81 23.97
N VAL A 312 2.68 -14.61 24.44
CA VAL A 312 3.27 -14.53 25.80
C VAL A 312 4.80 -14.61 25.71
N GLN A 313 5.51 -14.11 26.72
CA GLN A 313 6.93 -14.43 26.90
C GLN A 313 7.07 -15.65 27.83
N VAL A 314 8.00 -16.55 27.50
CA VAL A 314 8.36 -17.68 28.37
C VAL A 314 9.83 -17.60 28.72
N MET A 315 10.15 -17.62 30.01
CA MET A 315 11.54 -17.63 30.50
C MET A 315 11.78 -18.87 31.36
N TYR A 316 12.98 -19.42 31.25
CA TYR A 316 13.47 -20.54 32.05
C TYR A 316 14.53 -20.03 33.02
N TYR A 317 14.32 -20.31 34.30
CA TYR A 317 15.23 -19.96 35.36
C TYR A 317 15.76 -21.23 36.02
N SER A 318 17.08 -21.45 35.95
CA SER A 318 17.72 -22.52 36.70
C SER A 318 18.09 -22.04 38.10
N THR A 319 17.76 -22.84 39.12
CA THR A 319 17.99 -22.49 40.53
C THR A 319 19.37 -22.93 41.05
N GLY A 320 20.26 -23.37 40.16
CA GLY A 320 21.56 -23.94 40.51
C GLY A 320 21.46 -25.34 41.14
N SER A 321 22.57 -26.09 41.13
CA SER A 321 22.64 -27.41 41.76
C SER A 321 24.05 -27.92 41.99
N ALA A 322 24.17 -28.96 42.83
CA ALA A 322 25.37 -29.77 42.88
C ALA A 322 25.51 -30.62 41.61
N PHE A 323 26.67 -30.55 40.96
CA PHE A 323 26.98 -31.29 39.75
C PHE A 323 28.39 -31.90 39.79
N LYS A 324 28.46 -33.22 39.65
CA LYS A 324 29.70 -33.99 39.78
C LYS A 324 30.42 -33.69 41.12
N ARG A 325 31.54 -32.95 41.08
CA ARG A 325 32.38 -32.59 42.23
C ARG A 325 32.29 -31.11 42.61
N TYR A 326 31.49 -30.32 41.91
CA TYR A 326 31.30 -28.90 42.14
C TYR A 326 29.80 -28.55 42.20
N SER A 327 29.47 -27.27 42.38
CA SER A 327 28.12 -26.74 42.21
C SER A 327 28.10 -25.73 41.07
N TYR A 328 27.05 -25.69 40.27
CA TYR A 328 26.83 -24.64 39.27
C TYR A 328 25.69 -23.74 39.74
N ASP A 329 25.76 -22.46 39.37
CA ASP A 329 24.85 -21.45 39.91
C ASP A 329 23.61 -21.22 39.06
N THR A 330 22.93 -20.10 39.29
CA THR A 330 21.66 -19.75 38.65
C THR A 330 21.91 -19.15 37.27
N PHE A 331 20.98 -19.33 36.34
CA PHE A 331 21.05 -18.67 35.02
C PHE A 331 19.65 -18.50 34.45
N LEU A 332 19.48 -17.52 33.56
CA LEU A 332 18.19 -17.11 33.02
C LEU A 332 18.18 -17.14 31.50
N ILE A 333 17.20 -17.82 30.91
CA ILE A 333 17.10 -17.98 29.45
C ILE A 333 15.72 -17.57 28.95
N ASN A 334 15.67 -16.74 27.90
CA ASN A 334 14.44 -16.54 27.13
C ASN A 334 14.17 -17.76 26.23
N ILE A 335 13.00 -18.40 26.40
CA ILE A 335 12.63 -19.58 25.62
C ILE A 335 11.96 -19.13 24.30
N PRO A 336 12.52 -19.51 23.14
CA PRO A 336 11.95 -19.13 21.85
C PRO A 336 10.65 -19.89 21.56
N ASP A 337 9.71 -19.23 20.90
CA ASP A 337 8.48 -19.84 20.38
C ASP A 337 8.83 -20.87 19.29
N VAL A 338 8.08 -21.96 19.24
CA VAL A 338 8.28 -23.04 18.26
C VAL A 338 8.20 -22.54 16.81
N ASN A 339 7.41 -21.50 16.50
CA ASN A 339 7.36 -20.92 15.16
C ASN A 339 8.51 -19.95 14.88
N SER A 340 9.30 -19.58 15.89
CA SER A 340 10.52 -18.77 15.75
C SER A 340 11.79 -19.60 15.55
N TYR A 341 11.67 -20.94 15.60
CA TYR A 341 12.76 -21.89 15.36
C TYR A 341 13.44 -21.70 14.00
N CYS A 342 14.71 -22.07 13.91
CA CYS A 342 15.57 -21.78 12.77
C CYS A 342 16.14 -23.05 12.12
N LEU A 343 16.60 -22.93 10.88
CA LEU A 343 17.31 -23.98 10.15
C LEU A 343 18.77 -24.07 10.54
N SER A 344 19.37 -23.00 11.04
CA SER A 344 20.70 -23.06 11.60
C SER A 344 20.90 -22.03 12.69
N TYR A 345 21.81 -22.37 13.59
CA TYR A 345 22.20 -21.58 14.75
C TYR A 345 23.72 -21.56 14.85
N THR A 346 24.22 -20.46 15.41
CA THR A 346 25.58 -20.36 15.92
C THR A 346 25.51 -20.45 17.43
N VAL A 347 26.33 -21.34 18.01
CA VAL A 347 26.37 -21.57 19.45
C VAL A 347 27.81 -21.43 19.94
N ASN A 348 28.00 -20.70 21.04
CA ASN A 348 29.32 -20.43 21.60
C ASN A 348 29.45 -21.04 22.99
N GLY A 349 30.37 -21.99 23.15
CA GLY A 349 30.84 -22.44 24.45
C GLY A 349 31.83 -21.45 25.07
N GLN A 350 31.77 -21.31 26.40
CA GLN A 350 32.73 -20.49 27.15
C GLN A 350 33.94 -21.32 27.60
N VAL A 351 35.10 -20.66 27.58
CA VAL A 351 36.35 -21.27 28.01
C VAL A 351 36.29 -21.44 29.53
N GLY A 352 36.64 -22.64 30.03
CA GLY A 352 36.57 -22.95 31.47
C GLY A 352 35.26 -23.54 31.95
N PHE A 353 34.27 -23.70 31.05
CA PHE A 353 32.97 -24.30 31.37
C PHE A 353 32.80 -25.67 30.68
N ASP A 354 32.07 -26.58 31.34
CA ASP A 354 31.42 -27.71 30.67
C ASP A 354 30.21 -27.15 29.91
N ASN A 355 30.27 -27.12 28.57
CA ASN A 355 29.26 -26.47 27.72
C ASN A 355 28.27 -27.47 27.12
N TYR A 356 27.00 -27.10 27.08
CA TYR A 356 25.89 -27.94 26.67
C TYR A 356 24.96 -27.23 25.69
N ILE A 357 24.44 -28.00 24.73
CA ILE A 357 23.40 -27.58 23.80
C ILE A 357 22.17 -28.46 24.04
N LEU A 358 21.04 -27.84 24.33
CA LEU A 358 19.72 -28.49 24.32
C LEU A 358 19.03 -28.19 23.00
N LEU A 359 18.64 -29.25 22.29
CA LEU A 359 17.95 -29.16 21.01
C LEU A 359 16.49 -29.58 21.17
N VAL A 360 15.60 -28.91 20.48
CA VAL A 360 14.18 -29.29 20.32
C VAL A 360 13.87 -29.36 18.84
N ALA A 361 13.51 -30.54 18.33
CA ALA A 361 13.25 -30.75 16.91
C ALA A 361 12.09 -31.70 16.71
N LYS A 362 11.49 -31.70 15.51
CA LYS A 362 10.50 -32.73 15.16
C LYS A 362 11.14 -34.10 15.21
N THR A 363 10.46 -35.07 15.82
CA THR A 363 10.98 -36.44 16.00
C THR A 363 11.40 -37.09 14.68
N SER A 364 10.69 -36.80 13.58
CA SER A 364 11.01 -37.32 12.24
C SER A 364 12.25 -36.70 11.59
N GLU A 365 12.76 -35.59 12.13
CA GLU A 365 13.81 -34.75 11.51
C GLU A 365 15.11 -34.74 12.32
N THR A 366 15.16 -35.42 13.47
CA THR A 366 16.30 -35.38 14.40
C THR A 366 17.59 -35.93 13.79
N GLU A 367 17.50 -36.95 12.93
CA GLU A 367 18.66 -37.61 12.31
C GLU A 367 19.39 -36.72 11.29
N ALA A 368 18.70 -35.73 10.72
CA ALA A 368 19.24 -34.83 9.70
C ALA A 368 19.89 -33.57 10.29
N ILE A 369 19.89 -33.41 11.61
CA ILE A 369 20.60 -32.31 12.29
C ILE A 369 22.10 -32.58 12.25
N THR A 370 22.86 -31.54 11.89
CA THR A 370 24.32 -31.56 11.79
C THR A 370 24.95 -30.56 12.74
N LEU A 371 26.10 -30.94 13.30
CA LEU A 371 27.03 -30.08 14.03
C LEU A 371 28.29 -29.93 13.17
N ASP A 372 28.62 -28.71 12.76
CA ASP A 372 29.72 -28.41 11.84
C ASP A 372 29.72 -29.29 10.58
N LYS A 373 28.53 -29.47 9.99
CA LYS A 373 28.27 -30.31 8.81
C LYS A 373 28.47 -31.82 9.04
N GLN A 374 28.69 -32.26 10.27
CA GLN A 374 28.75 -33.68 10.64
C GLN A 374 27.45 -34.12 11.32
N PRO A 375 26.94 -35.34 11.09
CA PRO A 375 25.74 -35.83 11.76
C PRO A 375 25.86 -35.81 13.29
N LEU A 376 24.78 -35.43 13.98
CA LEU A 376 24.75 -35.32 15.44
C LEU A 376 24.66 -36.71 16.12
N ARG A 377 25.81 -37.39 16.29
CA ARG A 377 25.84 -38.80 16.76
C ARG A 377 25.67 -39.00 18.27
N ASN A 378 25.94 -38.00 19.09
CA ASN A 378 26.01 -38.14 20.56
C ASN A 378 24.76 -37.60 21.29
N ALA A 379 23.67 -37.32 20.57
CA ALA A 379 22.41 -36.85 21.16
C ALA A 379 21.47 -38.03 21.46
N THR A 380 21.14 -38.24 22.73
CA THR A 380 20.00 -39.09 23.12
C THR A 380 18.71 -38.28 23.06
N TRP A 381 17.83 -38.63 22.12
CA TRP A 381 16.54 -37.96 21.90
C TRP A 381 15.43 -38.56 22.76
N THR A 382 14.65 -37.69 23.40
CA THR A 382 13.48 -38.04 24.19
C THR A 382 12.25 -37.32 23.65
N GLN A 383 11.17 -38.05 23.39
CA GLN A 383 9.93 -37.45 22.87
C GLN A 383 9.27 -36.55 23.92
N VAL A 384 8.77 -35.39 23.49
CA VAL A 384 7.94 -34.50 24.30
C VAL A 384 6.50 -35.05 24.27
N PRO A 385 5.94 -35.50 25.41
CA PRO A 385 4.63 -36.16 25.45
C PRO A 385 3.52 -35.31 24.80
N GLY A 386 2.70 -35.95 23.96
CA GLY A 386 1.56 -35.28 23.30
C GLY A 386 1.91 -34.40 22.11
N THR A 387 3.18 -34.37 21.66
CA THR A 387 3.63 -33.54 20.53
C THR A 387 4.42 -34.33 19.47
N GLU A 388 4.65 -33.71 18.31
CA GLU A 388 5.54 -34.23 17.26
C GLU A 388 7.03 -33.94 17.51
N PHE A 389 7.37 -33.34 18.66
CA PHE A 389 8.72 -32.90 18.98
C PHE A 389 9.44 -33.88 19.91
N SER A 390 10.75 -33.93 19.76
CA SER A 390 11.70 -34.56 20.67
C SER A 390 12.75 -33.53 21.09
N TRP A 391 13.34 -33.75 22.25
CA TRP A 391 14.47 -32.95 22.72
C TRP A 391 15.69 -33.83 22.98
N GLY A 392 16.88 -33.24 22.92
CA GLY A 392 18.13 -33.94 23.15
C GLY A 392 19.21 -32.98 23.66
N MET A 393 20.22 -33.52 24.34
CA MET A 393 21.33 -32.74 24.88
C MET A 393 22.65 -33.22 24.28
N VAL A 394 23.55 -32.29 23.97
CA VAL A 394 24.89 -32.56 23.45
C VAL A 394 25.92 -31.72 24.20
N ASN A 395 27.03 -32.32 24.59
CA ASN A 395 28.18 -31.61 25.16
C ASN A 395 29.07 -31.10 24.01
N THR A 396 29.53 -29.86 24.13
CA THR A 396 30.28 -29.15 23.09
C THR A 396 31.42 -28.32 23.68
N SER A 397 32.37 -27.88 22.85
CA SER A 397 33.48 -27.03 23.30
C SER A 397 33.92 -26.07 22.20
N GLY A 398 33.81 -24.77 22.46
CA GLY A 398 34.11 -23.74 21.46
C GLY A 398 32.88 -23.28 20.69
N SER A 399 33.08 -22.66 19.52
CA SER A 399 32.00 -22.14 18.68
C SER A 399 31.65 -23.15 17.60
N HIS A 400 30.35 -23.40 17.43
CA HIS A 400 29.83 -24.42 16.52
C HIS A 400 28.64 -23.91 15.70
N ASN A 401 28.51 -24.42 14.48
CA ASN A 401 27.33 -24.24 13.65
C ASN A 401 26.46 -25.50 13.72
N VAL A 402 25.22 -25.33 14.20
CA VAL A 402 24.23 -26.42 14.22
C VAL A 402 23.20 -26.13 13.14
N ALA A 403 22.99 -27.07 12.23
CA ALA A 403 22.12 -26.84 11.08
C ALA A 403 21.29 -28.06 10.69
N HIS A 404 20.12 -27.79 10.14
CA HIS A 404 19.23 -28.75 9.50
C HIS A 404 18.92 -28.27 8.06
N PRO A 405 18.79 -29.17 7.07
CA PRO A 405 18.60 -28.78 5.67
C PRO A 405 17.28 -28.04 5.40
N SER A 406 16.16 -28.44 6.02
CA SER A 406 14.81 -28.01 5.62
C SER A 406 13.78 -27.80 6.75
N SER A 407 13.85 -28.58 7.83
CA SER A 407 13.01 -28.45 9.02
C SER A 407 13.64 -27.54 10.09
N PRO A 408 12.94 -26.51 10.59
CA PRO A 408 13.43 -25.70 11.70
C PRO A 408 13.36 -26.44 13.05
N PHE A 409 14.30 -26.10 13.93
CA PHE A 409 14.45 -26.66 15.28
C PHE A 409 14.87 -25.55 16.26
N GLY A 410 14.78 -25.78 17.56
CA GLY A 410 15.17 -24.81 18.60
C GLY A 410 16.46 -25.23 19.29
N ILE A 411 17.23 -24.24 19.75
CA ILE A 411 18.45 -24.45 20.54
C ILE A 411 18.46 -23.55 21.77
N LEU A 412 18.83 -24.13 22.92
CA LEU A 412 19.31 -23.43 24.11
C LEU A 412 20.78 -23.81 24.34
N SER A 413 21.59 -22.84 24.74
CA SER A 413 23.02 -22.99 25.01
C SER A 413 23.27 -22.63 26.46
N PHE A 414 23.96 -23.46 27.21
CA PHE A 414 24.30 -23.16 28.60
C PHE A 414 25.59 -23.86 29.00
N GLY A 415 26.23 -23.40 30.06
CA GLY A 415 27.44 -24.01 30.57
C GLY A 415 27.50 -23.97 32.08
N THR A 416 28.31 -24.88 32.63
CA THR A 416 28.49 -25.03 34.08
C THR A 416 29.97 -25.08 34.41
N ALA A 417 30.36 -24.41 35.49
CA ALA A 417 31.70 -24.49 36.06
C ALA A 417 31.60 -24.47 37.60
N GLU A 418 32.73 -24.59 38.28
CA GLU A 418 32.75 -24.54 39.75
C GLU A 418 32.28 -23.18 40.25
N ARG A 419 31.11 -23.17 40.90
CA ARG A 419 30.41 -21.97 41.40
C ARG A 419 30.25 -20.93 40.29
N ASN A 420 29.82 -21.38 39.12
CA ASN A 420 29.51 -20.50 38.00
C ASN A 420 28.64 -21.22 36.96
N SER A 421 27.86 -20.47 36.20
CA SER A 421 27.04 -20.97 35.10
C SER A 421 26.71 -19.85 34.13
N TYR A 422 26.25 -20.18 32.94
CA TYR A 422 25.65 -19.21 32.02
C TYR A 422 24.58 -19.92 31.18
N GLY A 423 23.65 -19.18 30.59
CA GLY A 423 22.67 -19.71 29.66
C GLY A 423 22.08 -18.66 28.74
N SER A 424 21.84 -19.03 27.48
CA SER A 424 21.10 -18.20 26.51
C SER A 424 20.36 -19.06 25.50
N SER A 425 19.47 -18.43 24.73
CA SER A 425 18.98 -19.05 23.49
C SER A 425 20.11 -19.15 22.46
N GLY A 426 19.97 -20.03 21.45
CA GLY A 426 20.90 -20.06 20.32
C GLY A 426 20.70 -18.87 19.39
N ALA A 427 21.79 -18.27 18.91
CA ALA A 427 21.71 -17.18 17.92
C ALA A 427 21.32 -17.76 16.56
N CYS A 428 20.14 -17.38 16.06
CA CYS A 428 19.62 -17.85 14.78
C CYS A 428 20.45 -17.29 13.62
N ALA A 429 21.05 -18.19 12.84
CA ALA A 429 21.88 -17.88 11.68
C ALA A 429 21.08 -17.91 10.38
N ARG A 430 20.09 -18.81 10.28
CA ARG A 430 19.24 -18.97 9.10
C ARG A 430 17.86 -19.42 9.52
N LYS A 431 16.84 -18.60 9.30
CA LYS A 431 15.45 -19.05 9.46
C LYS A 431 15.06 -20.00 8.35
N ALA A 432 14.10 -20.88 8.64
CA ALA A 432 13.39 -21.53 7.55
C ALA A 432 12.74 -20.44 6.73
N GLU A 433 12.83 -20.54 5.40
CA GLU A 433 11.94 -19.82 4.50
C GLU A 433 10.53 -20.36 4.74
N VAL A 434 9.97 -20.01 5.90
CA VAL A 434 8.54 -19.99 6.07
C VAL A 434 8.15 -18.78 5.26
N PHE A 435 7.80 -19.03 4.00
CA PHE A 435 6.84 -18.17 3.35
C PHE A 435 5.56 -18.27 4.18
N THR A 436 5.50 -17.46 5.24
CA THR A 436 4.25 -16.96 5.73
C THR A 436 3.69 -16.23 4.53
N CYS A 437 2.53 -16.67 4.04
CA CYS A 437 1.64 -15.70 3.44
C CYS A 437 1.37 -14.68 4.57
N GLN A 438 2.27 -13.72 4.79
CA GLN A 438 1.98 -12.53 5.57
C GLN A 438 1.09 -11.70 4.66
N VAL A 439 -0.17 -12.10 4.67
CA VAL A 439 -1.26 -11.30 4.20
C VAL A 439 -1.41 -10.22 5.27
N ASP A 440 -0.57 -9.18 5.19
CA ASP A 440 -0.68 -8.02 6.08
C ASP A 440 -1.97 -7.29 5.71
N PHE A 441 -3.02 -7.57 6.47
CA PHE A 441 -4.35 -6.98 6.25
C PHE A 441 -4.42 -5.52 6.71
N ARG A 442 -3.37 -4.96 7.34
CA ARG A 442 -3.42 -3.61 7.94
C ARG A 442 -3.77 -2.50 6.96
N HIS A 443 -3.29 -2.57 5.71
CA HIS A 443 -3.60 -1.55 4.71
C HIS A 443 -5.06 -1.56 4.24
N GLN A 444 -5.76 -2.69 4.39
CA GLN A 444 -7.17 -2.83 4.03
C GLN A 444 -8.08 -3.03 5.25
N GLU A 445 -7.55 -2.89 6.46
CA GLU A 445 -8.26 -3.19 7.71
C GLU A 445 -9.47 -2.28 7.91
N GLU A 446 -9.47 -1.04 7.38
CA GLU A 446 -10.66 -0.19 7.36
C GLU A 446 -11.77 -0.74 6.46
N GLN A 447 -11.44 -1.26 5.27
CA GLN A 447 -12.41 -1.88 4.36
C GLN A 447 -12.92 -3.21 4.92
N PHE A 448 -12.05 -3.99 5.58
CA PHE A 448 -12.44 -5.21 6.28
C PHE A 448 -13.28 -4.93 7.54
N LYS A 449 -13.02 -3.84 8.26
CA LYS A 449 -13.82 -3.39 9.41
C LYS A 449 -15.25 -3.03 8.98
N LYS A 450 -15.45 -2.44 7.80
CA LYS A 450 -16.79 -2.17 7.22
C LYS A 450 -17.64 -3.44 7.09
N CYS A 451 -17.04 -4.59 6.74
CA CYS A 451 -17.75 -5.88 6.67
C CYS A 451 -17.83 -6.65 8.00
N ARG A 452 -17.13 -6.20 9.07
CA ARG A 452 -16.96 -6.97 10.32
C ARG A 452 -17.65 -6.35 11.54
N ASN A 453 -17.81 -5.03 11.60
CA ASN A 453 -18.45 -4.32 12.72
C ASN A 453 -19.68 -3.52 12.27
N GLY A 454 -20.87 -3.91 12.73
CA GLY A 454 -22.15 -3.26 12.42
C GLY A 454 -22.42 -1.92 13.12
N SER A 455 -21.45 -1.02 13.25
CA SER A 455 -21.69 0.26 13.95
C SER A 455 -20.70 1.39 13.61
N MET A 456 -20.98 2.17 12.55
CA MET A 456 -20.88 3.65 12.42
C MET A 456 -21.10 4.07 10.94
N PRO A 457 -21.49 5.34 10.64
CA PRO A 457 -22.30 5.67 9.46
C PRO A 457 -21.48 5.77 8.15
N GLY A 458 -21.93 5.04 7.13
CA GLY A 458 -21.33 4.99 5.79
C GLY A 458 -21.45 3.58 5.20
N HIS A 459 -22.59 3.32 4.55
CA HIS A 459 -23.16 2.02 4.19
C HIS A 459 -22.19 0.94 3.63
N LEU A 460 -22.07 -0.18 4.36
CA LEU A 460 -21.99 -1.55 3.81
C LEU A 460 -22.69 -2.47 4.82
N ASN A 461 -23.78 -3.13 4.42
CA ASN A 461 -24.53 -4.02 5.29
C ASN A 461 -23.74 -5.33 5.48
N THR A 462 -23.57 -5.81 6.71
CA THR A 462 -22.85 -7.08 7.00
C THR A 462 -23.52 -8.31 6.37
N ASN A 463 -24.80 -8.19 6.01
CA ASN A 463 -25.57 -9.20 5.26
C ASN A 463 -25.53 -9.01 3.72
N SER A 464 -24.70 -8.10 3.20
CA SER A 464 -24.53 -7.92 1.76
C SER A 464 -23.86 -9.17 1.15
N PRO A 465 -24.34 -9.65 -0.02
CA PRO A 465 -23.69 -10.73 -0.76
C PRO A 465 -22.21 -10.42 -1.09
N ILE A 466 -21.82 -9.13 -1.07
CA ILE A 466 -20.45 -8.68 -1.31
C ILE A 466 -19.55 -8.95 -0.09
N CYS A 467 -19.99 -8.64 1.13
CA CYS A 467 -19.23 -8.94 2.35
C CYS A 467 -19.08 -10.44 2.61
N SER A 468 -20.10 -11.25 2.28
CA SER A 468 -19.98 -12.71 2.36
C SER A 468 -18.91 -13.24 1.39
N SER A 469 -18.78 -12.60 0.23
CA SER A 469 -17.80 -12.95 -0.78
C SER A 469 -16.37 -12.49 -0.46
N VAL A 470 -16.21 -11.32 0.14
CA VAL A 470 -14.92 -10.86 0.67
C VAL A 470 -14.45 -11.83 1.78
N ASN A 471 -15.34 -12.20 2.69
CA ASN A 471 -15.04 -13.16 3.76
C ASN A 471 -14.70 -14.55 3.21
N SER A 472 -15.38 -15.04 2.17
CA SER A 472 -15.06 -16.33 1.55
C SER A 472 -13.72 -16.32 0.84
N THR A 473 -13.35 -15.20 0.19
CA THR A 473 -12.03 -15.00 -0.44
C THR A 473 -10.93 -15.09 0.62
N ILE A 474 -11.10 -14.39 1.75
CA ILE A 474 -10.15 -14.43 2.89
C ILE A 474 -10.03 -15.84 3.47
N ALA A 475 -11.15 -16.54 3.65
CA ALA A 475 -11.17 -17.91 4.17
C ALA A 475 -10.44 -18.88 3.22
N GLY A 476 -10.69 -18.76 1.92
CA GLY A 476 -9.97 -19.50 0.87
C GLY A 476 -8.47 -19.23 0.94
N LEU A 477 -8.07 -17.96 1.04
CA LEU A 477 -6.67 -17.55 1.10
C LEU A 477 -5.95 -18.13 2.31
N LYS A 478 -6.58 -18.06 3.50
CA LYS A 478 -6.08 -18.70 4.72
C LYS A 478 -5.94 -20.22 4.56
N SER A 479 -6.87 -20.87 3.87
CA SER A 479 -6.83 -22.32 3.66
C SER A 479 -5.69 -22.75 2.72
N ILE A 480 -5.45 -22.02 1.63
CA ILE A 480 -4.39 -22.30 0.65
C ILE A 480 -3.02 -22.02 1.26
N CYS A 481 -2.88 -20.90 1.97
CA CYS A 481 -1.64 -20.55 2.65
C CYS A 481 -1.21 -21.56 3.73
N ARG A 482 -2.16 -22.36 4.25
CA ARG A 482 -1.93 -23.44 5.23
C ARG A 482 -1.50 -24.78 4.59
N ARG A 483 -1.68 -24.98 3.27
CA ARG A 483 -1.29 -26.23 2.57
C ARG A 483 0.21 -26.27 2.30
N ARG A 484 0.80 -27.48 2.40
CA ARG A 484 2.25 -27.77 2.26
C ARG A 484 2.71 -28.25 0.86
N SER A 485 1.81 -28.51 -0.10
CA SER A 485 2.15 -29.11 -1.41
C SER A 485 2.74 -28.11 -2.42
N MET A 486 3.77 -28.51 -3.18
CA MET A 486 4.51 -27.70 -4.16
C MET A 486 3.85 -27.60 -5.55
N GLU A 487 3.12 -28.63 -6.02
CA GLU A 487 2.71 -28.74 -7.44
C GLU A 487 1.34 -28.09 -7.77
N GLY A 488 0.59 -27.65 -6.77
CA GLY A 488 -0.79 -27.16 -6.92
C GLY A 488 -1.01 -25.66 -6.74
N SER A 489 -0.02 -24.88 -6.28
CA SER A 489 -0.25 -23.54 -5.73
C SER A 489 -0.61 -22.47 -6.78
N LEU A 490 0.03 -22.47 -7.95
CA LEU A 490 -0.30 -21.52 -9.03
C LEU A 490 -1.67 -21.83 -9.65
N LYS A 491 -1.98 -23.12 -9.82
CA LYS A 491 -3.31 -23.58 -10.27
C LYS A 491 -4.39 -23.24 -9.24
N ASP A 492 -4.12 -23.36 -7.95
CA ASP A 492 -5.04 -22.97 -6.88
C ASP A 492 -5.32 -21.45 -6.90
N ALA A 493 -4.30 -20.62 -7.16
CA ALA A 493 -4.47 -19.17 -7.34
C ALA A 493 -5.36 -18.86 -8.55
N ALA A 494 -5.17 -19.61 -9.64
CA ALA A 494 -6.00 -19.47 -10.82
C ALA A 494 -7.45 -19.94 -10.62
N GLN A 495 -7.66 -21.08 -9.97
CA GLN A 495 -8.99 -21.59 -9.65
C GLN A 495 -9.77 -20.66 -8.71
N MET A 496 -9.09 -20.01 -7.76
CA MET A 496 -9.70 -18.98 -6.91
C MET A 496 -10.26 -17.83 -7.75
N PHE A 497 -9.51 -17.36 -8.75
CA PHE A 497 -9.94 -16.29 -9.63
C PHE A 497 -10.99 -16.75 -10.67
N GLU A 498 -10.99 -18.01 -11.10
CA GLU A 498 -12.06 -18.56 -11.95
C GLU A 498 -13.39 -18.69 -11.22
N SER A 499 -13.36 -19.11 -9.95
CA SER A 499 -14.54 -19.10 -9.07
C SER A 499 -15.13 -17.68 -8.90
N ILE A 500 -14.33 -16.64 -9.16
CA ILE A 500 -14.69 -15.23 -9.03
C ILE A 500 -15.40 -14.73 -10.29
N VAL A 501 -14.88 -15.05 -11.49
CA VAL A 501 -15.48 -14.66 -12.78
C VAL A 501 -16.82 -15.39 -13.01
N ASN A 502 -16.89 -16.66 -12.62
CA ASN A 502 -18.07 -17.50 -12.86
C ASN A 502 -19.23 -17.25 -11.89
N ASN A 503 -19.00 -16.59 -10.75
CA ASN A 503 -20.04 -16.25 -9.77
C ASN A 503 -20.63 -14.85 -10.08
N SER A 504 -21.09 -14.67 -11.32
CA SER A 504 -21.47 -13.40 -11.94
C SER A 504 -22.68 -12.69 -11.31
N THR A 505 -23.44 -13.37 -10.45
CA THR A 505 -24.58 -12.79 -9.70
C THR A 505 -24.16 -11.79 -8.61
N LEU A 506 -22.88 -11.77 -8.25
CA LEU A 506 -22.30 -10.91 -7.20
C LEU A 506 -21.99 -9.47 -7.68
N LEU A 507 -21.96 -9.26 -9.00
CA LEU A 507 -21.47 -8.03 -9.64
C LEU A 507 -22.59 -7.16 -10.24
N THR A 508 -23.84 -7.60 -10.10
CA THR A 508 -25.02 -6.93 -10.67
C THR A 508 -25.96 -6.34 -9.62
N GLY A 509 -25.66 -6.49 -8.32
CA GLY A 509 -26.60 -6.17 -7.23
C GLY A 509 -26.12 -5.21 -6.13
N GLY A 510 -24.89 -4.70 -6.18
CA GLY A 510 -24.33 -3.75 -5.21
C GLY A 510 -24.04 -2.37 -5.80
N SER A 511 -23.67 -1.39 -4.97
CA SER A 511 -23.23 -0.07 -5.45
C SER A 511 -21.86 -0.15 -6.15
N GLU A 512 -21.54 0.83 -6.99
CA GLU A 512 -20.26 0.85 -7.73
C GLU A 512 -19.04 0.79 -6.79
N GLU A 513 -19.09 1.46 -5.64
CA GLU A 513 -18.03 1.45 -4.61
C GLU A 513 -17.85 0.05 -3.98
N GLU A 514 -18.95 -0.69 -3.75
CA GLU A 514 -18.91 -2.04 -3.20
C GLU A 514 -18.30 -3.03 -4.21
N VAL A 515 -18.65 -2.89 -5.49
CA VAL A 515 -18.07 -3.70 -6.57
C VAL A 515 -16.58 -3.40 -6.71
N ALA A 516 -16.18 -2.13 -6.65
CA ALA A 516 -14.77 -1.73 -6.70
C ALA A 516 -13.97 -2.36 -5.56
N THR A 517 -14.48 -2.27 -4.33
CA THR A 517 -13.85 -2.84 -3.13
C THR A 517 -13.67 -4.36 -3.25
N ALA A 518 -14.69 -5.07 -3.73
CA ALA A 518 -14.62 -6.51 -3.91
C ALA A 518 -13.55 -6.91 -4.94
N VAL A 519 -13.44 -6.18 -6.04
CA VAL A 519 -12.42 -6.41 -7.08
C VAL A 519 -11.02 -6.14 -6.53
N THR A 520 -10.83 -5.04 -5.79
CA THR A 520 -9.58 -4.66 -5.14
C THR A 520 -9.03 -5.74 -4.22
N VAL A 521 -9.86 -6.25 -3.29
CA VAL A 521 -9.45 -7.32 -2.35
C VAL A 521 -9.01 -8.58 -3.12
N ARG A 522 -9.63 -8.84 -4.27
CA ARG A 522 -9.40 -10.04 -5.08
C ARG A 522 -8.15 -9.94 -5.96
N LEU A 523 -7.91 -8.81 -6.62
CA LEU A 523 -6.68 -8.59 -7.38
C LEU A 523 -5.45 -8.74 -6.46
N TRP A 524 -5.52 -8.09 -5.29
CA TRP A 524 -4.51 -8.21 -4.26
C TRP A 524 -4.33 -9.65 -3.75
N ALA A 525 -5.44 -10.38 -3.53
CA ALA A 525 -5.39 -11.78 -3.13
C ALA A 525 -4.64 -12.67 -4.14
N VAL A 526 -4.88 -12.48 -5.43
CA VAL A 526 -4.21 -13.23 -6.50
C VAL A 526 -2.72 -12.90 -6.54
N GLU A 527 -2.34 -11.61 -6.48
CA GLU A 527 -0.94 -11.18 -6.45
C GLU A 527 -0.15 -11.85 -5.32
N LYS A 528 -0.72 -11.86 -4.11
CA LYS A 528 -0.09 -12.49 -2.93
C LYS A 528 0.06 -14.00 -3.09
N LEU A 529 -0.95 -14.69 -3.63
CA LEU A 529 -0.89 -16.13 -3.84
C LEU A 529 0.11 -16.53 -4.91
N VAL A 530 0.22 -15.75 -5.99
CA VAL A 530 1.18 -15.99 -7.07
C VAL A 530 2.61 -15.81 -6.57
N LEU A 531 2.89 -14.74 -5.81
CA LEU A 531 4.19 -14.53 -5.18
C LEU A 531 4.52 -15.67 -4.18
N ALA A 532 3.54 -16.09 -3.38
CA ALA A 532 3.66 -17.22 -2.46
C ALA A 532 4.04 -18.52 -3.18
N ALA A 533 3.34 -18.80 -4.28
CA ALA A 533 3.54 -19.99 -5.09
C ALA A 533 4.94 -20.01 -5.70
N ALA A 534 5.36 -18.89 -6.30
CA ALA A 534 6.65 -18.74 -6.94
C ALA A 534 7.83 -18.78 -5.96
N LEU A 535 7.67 -18.24 -4.74
CA LEU A 535 8.70 -18.31 -3.69
C LEU A 535 8.88 -19.74 -3.15
N ARG A 536 7.82 -20.55 -3.12
CA ARG A 536 7.85 -21.95 -2.69
C ARG A 536 8.39 -22.91 -3.75
N SER A 537 8.45 -22.49 -5.01
CA SER A 537 8.89 -23.35 -6.10
C SER A 537 10.42 -23.46 -6.17
N PRO A 538 10.96 -24.67 -6.45
CA PRO A 538 12.38 -24.83 -6.77
C PRO A 538 12.71 -24.32 -8.18
N GLU A 539 11.73 -24.11 -9.06
CA GLU A 539 11.93 -23.67 -10.43
C GLU A 539 12.29 -22.18 -10.52
N LYS A 540 13.20 -21.83 -11.44
CA LYS A 540 13.61 -20.44 -11.65
C LYS A 540 12.52 -19.61 -12.32
N ASN A 541 11.78 -20.18 -13.28
CA ASN A 541 10.69 -19.54 -13.98
C ASN A 541 9.48 -20.46 -13.94
N GLN A 542 8.27 -19.90 -13.76
CA GLN A 542 7.03 -20.65 -13.85
C GLN A 542 6.04 -19.94 -14.75
N THR A 543 5.24 -20.70 -15.47
CA THR A 543 4.18 -20.19 -16.35
C THR A 543 2.89 -20.95 -16.11
N LEU A 544 1.76 -20.26 -16.06
CA LEU A 544 0.43 -20.85 -16.00
C LEU A 544 -0.54 -20.06 -16.84
N THR A 545 -1.09 -20.71 -17.85
CA THR A 545 -2.17 -20.16 -18.67
C THR A 545 -3.48 -20.87 -18.36
N THR A 546 -4.52 -20.11 -18.07
CA THR A 546 -5.91 -20.60 -17.98
C THR A 546 -6.82 -19.80 -18.91
N GLU A 547 -8.13 -20.12 -18.94
CA GLU A 547 -9.09 -19.38 -19.75
C GLU A 547 -9.19 -17.92 -19.28
N SER A 548 -9.22 -17.71 -17.96
CA SER A 548 -9.48 -16.43 -17.33
C SER A 548 -8.22 -15.61 -17.02
N MET A 549 -7.03 -16.21 -16.93
CA MET A 549 -5.78 -15.48 -16.69
C MET A 549 -4.55 -16.16 -17.32
N ASP A 550 -3.45 -15.43 -17.35
CA ASP A 550 -2.13 -15.96 -17.69
C ASP A 550 -1.08 -15.37 -16.75
N ILE A 551 -0.15 -16.19 -16.28
CA ILE A 551 0.80 -15.84 -15.24
C ILE A 551 2.19 -16.30 -15.66
N GLU A 552 3.17 -15.40 -15.59
CA GLU A 552 4.58 -15.75 -15.62
C GLU A 552 5.26 -15.24 -14.35
N THR A 553 6.08 -16.07 -13.71
CA THR A 553 6.86 -15.71 -12.52
C THR A 553 8.32 -16.06 -12.71
N ARG A 554 9.20 -15.30 -12.04
CA ARG A 554 10.65 -15.52 -12.05
C ARG A 554 11.24 -15.31 -10.67
N ARG A 555 12.03 -16.29 -10.22
CA ARG A 555 12.74 -16.32 -8.93
C ARG A 555 14.23 -16.00 -9.12
N ILE A 556 14.79 -15.23 -8.19
CA ILE A 556 16.21 -14.88 -8.11
C ILE A 556 16.79 -15.30 -6.75
N THR A 557 18.05 -15.72 -6.75
CA THR A 557 18.74 -16.36 -5.60
C THR A 557 20.00 -15.59 -5.15
N ARG A 558 20.00 -14.25 -5.26
CA ARG A 558 21.07 -13.34 -4.78
C ARG A 558 22.38 -13.25 -5.61
N ASN A 559 22.29 -13.19 -6.94
CA ASN A 559 23.39 -12.67 -7.78
C ASN A 559 22.83 -11.98 -9.04
N CYS A 560 22.48 -10.69 -8.95
CA CYS A 560 22.42 -9.85 -10.14
C CYS A 560 23.89 -9.58 -10.52
N SER A 561 24.38 -10.18 -11.61
CA SER A 561 25.75 -9.94 -12.07
C SER A 561 25.87 -8.52 -12.64
N ARG A 562 27.03 -7.88 -12.45
CA ARG A 562 27.35 -6.47 -12.78
C ARG A 562 26.50 -5.84 -13.90
N ASP A 563 25.86 -4.71 -13.56
CA ASP A 563 25.17 -3.71 -14.38
C ASP A 563 24.35 -4.21 -15.59
N ILE A 564 23.01 -4.11 -15.46
CA ILE A 564 21.98 -4.17 -16.51
C ILE A 564 21.48 -5.59 -16.89
N GLU A 565 21.01 -6.39 -15.93
CA GLU A 565 20.08 -7.49 -16.25
C GLU A 565 18.63 -7.00 -16.14
N VAL A 566 17.94 -6.87 -17.29
CA VAL A 566 16.50 -6.58 -17.38
C VAL A 566 15.74 -7.90 -17.54
N PHE A 567 14.79 -8.15 -16.68
CA PHE A 567 13.89 -9.29 -16.77
C PHE A 567 12.67 -8.93 -17.60
N VAL A 568 12.44 -9.71 -18.66
CA VAL A 568 11.25 -9.61 -19.51
C VAL A 568 10.32 -10.76 -19.14
N LEU A 569 9.13 -10.42 -18.65
CA LEU A 569 8.04 -11.35 -18.37
C LEU A 569 6.94 -11.17 -19.42
N ARG A 570 6.27 -12.26 -19.78
CA ARG A 570 5.25 -12.35 -20.83
C ARG A 570 4.03 -13.09 -20.32
N ALA A 571 2.89 -12.42 -20.33
CA ALA A 571 1.60 -13.03 -20.04
C ALA A 571 0.66 -12.72 -21.22
N LYS A 572 0.32 -13.74 -22.00
CA LYS A 572 -0.32 -13.67 -23.31
C LYS A 572 0.47 -12.77 -24.27
N GLU A 573 -0.12 -11.64 -24.63
CA GLU A 573 0.45 -10.65 -25.54
C GLU A 573 0.94 -9.39 -24.80
N GLU A 574 0.90 -9.43 -23.47
CA GLU A 574 1.34 -8.34 -22.59
C GLU A 574 2.78 -8.64 -22.11
N MET A 575 3.58 -7.58 -21.93
CA MET A 575 4.99 -7.71 -21.50
C MET A 575 5.30 -6.77 -20.34
N MET A 576 6.21 -7.21 -19.46
CA MET A 576 6.77 -6.39 -18.39
C MET A 576 8.29 -6.49 -18.40
N ASP A 577 8.96 -5.34 -18.48
CA ASP A 577 10.40 -5.20 -18.35
C ASP A 577 10.73 -4.57 -17.00
N ILE A 578 11.52 -5.27 -16.18
CA ILE A 578 11.88 -4.84 -14.84
C ILE A 578 13.36 -5.13 -14.55
N HIS A 579 14.04 -4.20 -13.87
CA HIS A 579 15.44 -4.36 -13.52
C HIS A 579 15.64 -5.40 -12.40
N CYS A 580 16.70 -6.21 -12.51
CA CYS A 580 17.07 -7.20 -11.49
C CYS A 580 17.29 -6.57 -10.10
N GLU A 581 17.92 -5.39 -10.05
CA GLU A 581 18.16 -4.62 -8.82
C GLU A 581 16.85 -4.34 -8.07
N THR A 582 15.80 -3.94 -8.80
CA THR A 582 14.48 -3.65 -8.23
C THR A 582 13.85 -4.90 -7.59
N VAL A 583 14.04 -6.07 -8.20
CA VAL A 583 13.57 -7.36 -7.64
C VAL A 583 14.43 -7.80 -6.44
N ALA A 584 15.73 -7.48 -6.46
CA ALA A 584 16.66 -7.81 -5.39
C ALA A 584 16.47 -6.93 -4.15
N GLU A 585 16.20 -5.64 -4.31
CA GLU A 585 15.91 -4.71 -3.19
C GLU A 585 14.59 -5.02 -2.50
N ALA A 586 13.60 -5.45 -3.26
CA ALA A 586 12.31 -5.90 -2.74
C ALA A 586 12.37 -7.32 -2.10
N SER A 587 13.53 -7.96 -2.07
CA SER A 587 13.72 -9.27 -1.43
C SER A 587 13.82 -9.14 0.09
N THR A 588 12.94 -9.83 0.81
CA THR A 588 12.92 -9.81 2.27
C THR A 588 13.76 -10.91 2.93
N GLN A 589 14.20 -11.93 2.18
CA GLN A 589 14.83 -13.14 2.74
C GLN A 589 15.94 -13.74 1.85
N GLY A 590 16.51 -12.96 0.93
CA GLY A 590 17.59 -13.40 0.03
C GLY A 590 17.15 -14.15 -1.23
N HIS A 591 15.85 -14.34 -1.39
CA HIS A 591 15.20 -14.70 -2.64
C HIS A 591 14.27 -13.57 -3.08
N GLY A 592 14.42 -13.11 -4.31
CA GLY A 592 13.52 -12.15 -4.94
C GLY A 592 12.61 -12.88 -5.92
N VAL A 593 11.35 -12.47 -6.00
CA VAL A 593 10.42 -13.00 -7.01
C VAL A 593 9.73 -11.83 -7.67
N VAL A 594 9.51 -11.98 -8.96
CA VAL A 594 8.69 -11.08 -9.76
C VAL A 594 7.64 -11.88 -10.53
N ALA A 595 6.44 -11.33 -10.64
CA ALA A 595 5.31 -11.92 -11.35
C ALA A 595 4.64 -10.90 -12.27
N LEU A 596 4.24 -11.37 -13.46
CA LEU A 596 3.33 -10.68 -14.37
C LEU A 596 2.06 -11.52 -14.50
N ILE A 597 0.91 -10.90 -14.26
CA ILE A 597 -0.40 -11.54 -14.31
C ILE A 597 -1.25 -10.77 -15.33
N SER A 598 -1.87 -11.46 -16.30
CA SER A 598 -2.79 -10.86 -17.27
C SER A 598 -4.19 -11.46 -17.12
N TYR A 599 -5.20 -10.62 -16.93
CA TYR A 599 -6.59 -11.05 -16.73
C TYR A 599 -7.42 -10.94 -18.03
N SER A 600 -8.19 -11.98 -18.38
CA SER A 600 -9.01 -12.01 -19.60
C SER A 600 -10.29 -11.18 -19.51
N ASP A 601 -11.07 -11.34 -18.43
CA ASP A 601 -12.50 -10.95 -18.40
C ASP A 601 -12.88 -9.95 -17.29
N VAL A 602 -11.90 -9.37 -16.57
CA VAL A 602 -12.18 -8.37 -15.52
C VAL A 602 -12.57 -7.00 -16.11
N VAL A 603 -12.25 -6.80 -17.38
CA VAL A 603 -12.47 -5.55 -18.12
C VAL A 603 -13.94 -5.10 -18.10
N SER A 604 -14.90 -6.03 -18.19
CA SER A 604 -16.34 -5.70 -18.20
C SER A 604 -16.88 -5.23 -16.84
N ILE A 605 -16.15 -5.54 -15.77
CA ILE A 605 -16.51 -5.21 -14.38
C ILE A 605 -15.92 -3.86 -14.01
N LEU A 606 -14.63 -3.67 -14.28
CA LEU A 606 -13.91 -2.43 -13.97
C LEU A 606 -14.27 -1.28 -14.92
N SER A 607 -14.81 -1.55 -16.11
CA SER A 607 -15.30 -0.51 -17.03
C SER A 607 -16.51 0.25 -16.52
N LYS A 608 -17.23 -0.25 -15.50
CA LYS A 608 -18.43 0.40 -14.95
C LYS A 608 -18.14 1.39 -13.82
N THR A 609 -16.98 1.31 -13.19
CA THR A 609 -16.64 2.01 -11.94
C THR A 609 -15.96 3.37 -12.17
N PHE A 610 -16.14 3.96 -13.36
CA PHE A 610 -15.42 5.15 -13.81
C PHE A 610 -16.20 6.43 -13.54
N HIS A 611 -15.85 7.14 -12.46
CA HIS A 611 -16.06 8.58 -12.32
C HIS A 611 -14.83 9.20 -11.67
N ASP A 612 -13.92 9.72 -12.49
CA ASP A 612 -12.91 10.65 -12.02
C ASP A 612 -13.45 12.07 -12.26
N GLU A 613 -13.68 12.83 -11.18
CA GLU A 613 -14.16 14.21 -11.25
C GLU A 613 -13.15 15.10 -12.00
N GLU A 614 -11.87 14.72 -12.04
CA GLU A 614 -10.82 15.49 -12.72
C GLU A 614 -10.76 15.21 -14.23
N ALA A 615 -11.06 13.99 -14.70
CA ALA A 615 -11.20 13.70 -16.14
C ALA A 615 -12.48 14.30 -16.73
N LEU A 616 -13.52 14.49 -15.91
CA LEU A 616 -14.73 15.24 -16.29
C LEU A 616 -14.48 16.73 -16.55
N SER A 617 -13.36 17.30 -16.07
CA SER A 617 -13.01 18.70 -16.30
C SER A 617 -12.69 19.03 -17.78
N LEU A 618 -12.35 18.02 -18.59
CA LEU A 618 -12.07 18.15 -20.02
C LEU A 618 -13.18 17.60 -20.95
N GLY A 619 -14.28 17.06 -20.39
CA GLY A 619 -15.44 16.62 -21.16
C GLY A 619 -15.19 15.47 -22.16
N ARG A 620 -14.13 14.67 -21.97
CA ARG A 620 -13.83 13.49 -22.80
C ARG A 620 -14.11 12.20 -22.04
N LYS A 621 -14.88 11.31 -22.64
CA LYS A 621 -15.13 9.97 -22.11
C LYS A 621 -13.93 9.09 -22.47
N TYR A 622 -13.44 8.30 -21.51
CA TYR A 622 -12.36 7.35 -21.72
C TYR A 622 -12.90 5.94 -21.51
N ASN A 623 -12.60 5.03 -22.45
CA ASN A 623 -12.97 3.62 -22.36
C ASN A 623 -11.71 2.77 -22.15
N LEU A 624 -11.83 1.69 -21.37
CA LEU A 624 -10.76 0.73 -21.16
C LEU A 624 -10.45 -0.02 -22.47
N ASN A 625 -9.24 0.12 -22.98
CA ASN A 625 -8.82 -0.44 -24.28
C ASN A 625 -7.72 -1.50 -24.19
N SER A 626 -7.45 -2.05 -23.01
CA SER A 626 -6.52 -3.18 -22.82
C SER A 626 -7.10 -4.25 -21.90
N ARG A 627 -6.38 -5.36 -21.73
CA ARG A 627 -6.55 -6.24 -20.56
C ARG A 627 -6.03 -5.53 -19.32
N VAL A 628 -6.52 -5.94 -18.16
CA VAL A 628 -5.93 -5.54 -16.88
C VAL A 628 -4.76 -6.48 -16.61
N ILE A 629 -3.62 -5.92 -16.27
CA ILE A 629 -2.43 -6.68 -15.88
C ILE A 629 -2.02 -6.30 -14.47
N SER A 630 -1.42 -7.21 -13.71
CA SER A 630 -0.80 -6.92 -12.42
C SER A 630 0.69 -7.24 -12.46
N GLY A 631 1.50 -6.29 -12.02
CA GLY A 631 2.91 -6.52 -11.71
C GLY A 631 3.07 -6.67 -10.20
N ALA A 632 3.78 -7.69 -9.73
CA ALA A 632 4.02 -7.90 -8.31
C ALA A 632 5.45 -8.36 -8.05
N VAL A 633 6.06 -7.86 -6.96
CA VAL A 633 7.43 -8.21 -6.56
C VAL A 633 7.50 -8.44 -5.04
N GLY A 634 8.39 -9.34 -4.62
CA GLY A 634 8.75 -9.52 -3.21
C GLY A 634 7.64 -10.16 -2.37
N ASP A 635 7.33 -9.56 -1.21
CA ASP A 635 6.23 -9.96 -0.32
C ASP A 635 4.89 -9.26 -0.67
N GLY A 636 4.85 -8.43 -1.73
CA GLY A 636 3.68 -7.69 -2.20
C GLY A 636 3.35 -6.42 -1.40
N LYS A 637 4.33 -5.80 -0.73
CA LYS A 637 4.16 -4.42 -0.24
C LYS A 637 4.19 -3.43 -1.41
N PRO A 638 3.43 -2.32 -1.35
CA PRO A 638 3.59 -1.24 -2.32
C PRO A 638 4.99 -0.66 -2.16
N ILE A 639 5.86 -0.95 -3.13
CA ILE A 639 7.23 -0.44 -3.17
C ILE A 639 7.27 0.62 -4.26
N THR A 640 7.66 1.83 -3.90
CA THR A 640 8.08 2.84 -4.87
C THR A 640 9.36 2.33 -5.52
N LEU A 641 9.32 2.05 -6.81
CA LEU A 641 10.44 1.46 -7.54
C LEU A 641 11.53 2.53 -7.75
N PRO A 642 12.80 2.25 -7.39
CA PRO A 642 13.90 3.18 -7.68
C PRO A 642 14.14 3.37 -9.18
N ARG A 643 13.77 2.36 -9.99
CA ARG A 643 13.70 2.45 -11.45
C ARG A 643 12.32 2.00 -11.91
N ALA A 644 11.70 2.78 -12.80
CA ALA A 644 10.39 2.46 -13.33
C ALA A 644 10.40 1.13 -14.10
N ALA A 645 9.30 0.38 -13.99
CA ALA A 645 9.05 -0.81 -14.79
C ALA A 645 8.30 -0.43 -16.06
N ASN A 646 8.67 -1.02 -17.18
CA ASN A 646 8.00 -0.77 -18.46
C ASN A 646 6.99 -1.88 -18.75
N PHE A 647 5.76 -1.50 -19.04
CA PHE A 647 4.67 -2.40 -19.37
C PHE A 647 4.23 -2.17 -20.81
N THR A 648 4.26 -3.20 -21.65
CA THR A 648 3.71 -3.14 -23.01
C THR A 648 2.35 -3.81 -23.03
N LEU A 649 1.32 -3.01 -23.32
CA LEU A 649 -0.08 -3.38 -23.30
C LEU A 649 -0.68 -3.41 -24.71
N ARG A 650 -1.41 -4.47 -25.07
CA ARG A 650 -2.09 -4.60 -26.37
C ARG A 650 -3.43 -3.86 -26.38
N HIS A 651 -3.68 -3.14 -27.47
CA HIS A 651 -4.97 -2.51 -27.74
C HIS A 651 -6.03 -3.54 -28.14
N ARG A 652 -7.21 -3.50 -27.50
CA ARG A 652 -8.40 -4.25 -27.94
C ARG A 652 -8.99 -3.67 -29.22
N GLN A 653 -9.02 -2.35 -29.34
CA GLN A 653 -9.43 -1.59 -30.51
C GLN A 653 -8.22 -0.85 -31.09
N ILE A 654 -7.97 -1.03 -32.40
CA ILE A 654 -6.83 -0.41 -33.09
C ILE A 654 -6.94 1.11 -33.01
N ASN A 655 -5.87 1.78 -32.57
CA ASN A 655 -5.80 3.24 -32.53
C ASN A 655 -5.54 3.77 -33.95
N ALA A 656 -6.60 3.98 -34.72
CA ALA A 656 -6.51 4.40 -36.13
C ALA A 656 -6.27 5.92 -36.30
N ALA A 657 -6.50 6.74 -35.27
CA ALA A 657 -6.60 8.20 -35.40
C ALA A 657 -5.60 9.00 -34.55
N LYS A 658 -4.52 8.39 -34.02
CA LYS A 658 -3.60 9.01 -33.04
C LYS A 658 -4.36 9.58 -31.83
N GLU A 659 -5.30 8.81 -31.32
CA GLU A 659 -6.07 9.19 -30.14
C GLU A 659 -5.20 9.18 -28.89
N GLU A 660 -5.58 10.01 -27.92
CA GLU A 660 -4.93 10.12 -26.63
C GLU A 660 -5.13 8.83 -25.83
N VAL A 661 -4.01 8.21 -25.46
CA VAL A 661 -3.97 6.99 -24.65
C VAL A 661 -3.39 7.37 -23.29
N LEU A 662 -4.04 6.92 -22.22
CA LEU A 662 -3.59 7.11 -20.84
C LEU A 662 -3.21 5.77 -20.23
N CYS A 663 -2.00 5.71 -19.67
CA CYS A 663 -1.56 4.62 -18.81
C CYS A 663 -2.10 4.87 -17.41
N VAL A 664 -2.92 3.97 -16.88
CA VAL A 664 -3.51 4.11 -15.56
C VAL A 664 -3.23 2.89 -14.70
N TYR A 665 -3.22 3.10 -13.40
CA TYR A 665 -3.18 2.05 -12.40
C TYR A 665 -4.40 2.13 -11.48
N TRP A 666 -4.74 1.01 -10.87
CA TRP A 666 -5.85 0.88 -9.93
C TRP A 666 -5.40 1.44 -8.57
N ASN A 667 -5.95 2.60 -8.18
CA ASN A 667 -5.62 3.32 -6.95
C ASN A 667 -6.61 2.98 -5.82
N HIS A 668 -6.09 2.79 -4.59
CA HIS A 668 -6.84 2.36 -3.41
C HIS A 668 -6.52 3.21 -2.18
N GLU A 669 -6.72 4.51 -2.27
CA GLU A 669 -6.55 5.41 -1.13
C GLU A 669 -7.91 5.73 -0.47
N SER A 670 -7.96 5.55 0.86
CA SER A 670 -8.98 6.11 1.76
C SER A 670 -10.47 5.93 1.37
N GLY A 671 -10.81 4.80 0.74
CA GLY A 671 -12.20 4.40 0.49
C GLY A 671 -12.74 4.68 -0.90
N ASN A 672 -11.97 5.35 -1.79
CA ASN A 672 -12.36 5.52 -3.20
C ASN A 672 -11.42 4.67 -4.09
N SER A 673 -11.97 3.68 -4.80
CA SER A 673 -11.19 2.81 -5.70
C SER A 673 -11.38 3.29 -7.14
N THR A 674 -10.37 3.98 -7.67
CA THR A 674 -10.43 4.63 -8.99
C THR A 674 -9.18 4.35 -9.81
N TRP A 675 -9.28 4.49 -11.12
CA TRP A 675 -8.11 4.47 -12.00
C TRP A 675 -7.40 5.81 -11.94
N SER A 676 -6.09 5.81 -11.66
CA SER A 676 -5.28 7.04 -11.62
C SER A 676 -4.13 6.95 -12.63
N PRO A 677 -3.79 8.04 -13.35
CA PRO A 677 -2.59 8.11 -14.18
C PRO A 677 -1.31 8.40 -13.37
N SER A 678 -1.42 8.66 -12.06
CA SER A 678 -0.29 9.15 -11.28
C SER A 678 0.88 8.13 -11.18
N GLY A 679 2.10 8.63 -11.36
CA GLY A 679 3.30 7.78 -11.35
C GLY A 679 3.48 6.86 -12.55
N CYS A 680 2.67 6.99 -13.60
CA CYS A 680 2.80 6.28 -14.87
C CYS A 680 2.86 7.25 -16.05
N GLU A 681 3.77 6.99 -17.00
CA GLU A 681 3.94 7.81 -18.20
C GLU A 681 3.90 6.95 -19.47
N VAL A 682 3.32 7.49 -20.55
CA VAL A 682 3.32 6.82 -21.86
C VAL A 682 4.67 7.04 -22.53
N LEU A 683 5.43 5.97 -22.78
CA LEU A 683 6.70 6.05 -23.52
C LEU A 683 6.47 6.02 -25.03
N HIS A 684 5.69 5.06 -25.50
CA HIS A 684 5.47 4.84 -26.93
C HIS A 684 4.12 4.20 -27.20
N THR A 685 3.38 4.74 -28.17
CA THR A 685 2.13 4.17 -28.66
C THR A 685 2.24 3.86 -30.15
N ASN A 686 1.93 2.62 -30.50
CA ASN A 686 1.70 2.16 -31.86
C ASN A 686 0.19 1.87 -32.04
N GLY A 687 -0.27 1.62 -33.27
CA GLY A 687 -1.68 1.31 -33.54
C GLY A 687 -2.22 0.11 -32.76
N THR A 688 -1.35 -0.83 -32.39
CA THR A 688 -1.72 -2.10 -31.73
C THR A 688 -1.24 -2.24 -30.29
N HIS A 689 -0.25 -1.46 -29.84
CA HIS A 689 0.33 -1.59 -28.49
C HIS A 689 0.73 -0.22 -27.95
N THR A 690 0.63 -0.05 -26.64
CA THR A 690 1.20 1.09 -25.92
C THR A 690 2.14 0.59 -24.84
N THR A 691 3.30 1.25 -24.70
CA THR A 691 4.28 0.99 -23.64
C THR A 691 4.23 2.11 -22.61
N CYS A 692 4.00 1.73 -21.36
CA CYS A 692 3.89 2.59 -20.18
C CYS A 692 5.11 2.40 -19.28
N SER A 693 5.64 3.47 -18.69
CA SER A 693 6.68 3.44 -17.66
C SER A 693 6.09 3.85 -16.32
N CYS A 694 6.11 2.97 -15.32
CA CYS A 694 5.48 3.21 -14.01
C CYS A 694 6.47 3.07 -12.86
N HIS A 695 6.40 3.96 -11.88
CA HIS A 695 7.29 4.02 -10.71
C HIS A 695 6.81 3.19 -9.51
N HIS A 696 5.75 2.41 -9.67
CA HIS A 696 5.22 1.49 -8.67
C HIS A 696 4.70 0.23 -9.36
N LEU A 697 4.37 -0.79 -8.57
CA LEU A 697 3.75 -2.03 -9.05
C LEU A 697 2.34 -2.14 -8.47
N SER A 698 1.36 -2.32 -9.35
CA SER A 698 -0.05 -2.48 -9.04
C SER A 698 -0.76 -3.21 -10.21
N SER A 699 -2.08 -3.11 -10.28
CA SER A 699 -2.88 -3.45 -11.45
C SER A 699 -2.93 -2.27 -12.43
N PHE A 700 -2.54 -2.47 -13.69
CA PHE A 700 -2.47 -1.48 -14.76
C PHE A 700 -3.44 -1.77 -15.90
N ALA A 701 -3.84 -0.71 -16.60
CA ALA A 701 -4.59 -0.80 -17.85
C ALA A 701 -4.38 0.45 -18.74
N LEU A 702 -4.83 0.35 -20.00
CA LEU A 702 -4.88 1.47 -20.94
C LEU A 702 -6.29 2.02 -21.03
N LEU A 703 -6.41 3.33 -20.90
CA LEU A 703 -7.60 4.08 -21.27
C LEU A 703 -7.38 4.76 -22.61
N MET A 704 -8.38 4.69 -23.47
CA MET A 704 -8.40 5.40 -24.75
C MET A 704 -9.60 6.34 -24.77
N ALA A 705 -9.39 7.58 -25.20
CA ALA A 705 -10.48 8.54 -25.34
C ALA A 705 -11.53 7.95 -26.30
N SER A 706 -12.72 7.64 -25.79
CA SER A 706 -13.79 7.16 -26.65
C SER A 706 -14.36 8.33 -27.41
N THR A 707 -14.37 8.20 -28.74
CA THR A 707 -15.30 8.97 -29.55
C THR A 707 -16.70 8.38 -29.45
N ASP A 708 -17.22 8.22 -28.24
CA ASP A 708 -18.66 8.21 -28.07
C ASP A 708 -19.13 9.66 -28.25
N MET A 709 -19.05 10.15 -29.49
CA MET A 709 -20.13 11.00 -29.96
C MET A 709 -21.34 10.08 -30.05
N GLU A 710 -21.99 9.83 -28.91
CA GLU A 710 -23.45 9.79 -28.95
C GLU A 710 -23.83 11.16 -29.52
N GLU A 711 -24.03 11.22 -30.84
CA GLU A 711 -24.89 12.23 -31.42
C GLU A 711 -26.15 12.16 -30.58
N ASP A 712 -26.38 13.19 -29.77
CA ASP A 712 -27.51 13.27 -28.88
C ASP A 712 -28.76 13.04 -29.73
N PHE A 713 -29.26 11.79 -29.70
CA PHE A 713 -30.35 11.34 -30.54
C PHE A 713 -31.58 12.21 -30.25
N THR A 714 -31.67 12.71 -29.01
CA THR A 714 -32.58 13.75 -28.56
C THR A 714 -32.44 15.04 -29.35
N LEU A 715 -31.24 15.62 -29.44
CA LEU A 715 -30.99 16.88 -30.17
C LEU A 715 -31.21 16.71 -31.68
N THR A 716 -30.85 15.55 -32.24
CA THR A 716 -31.07 15.22 -33.65
C THR A 716 -32.56 15.07 -33.97
N ILE A 717 -33.34 14.42 -33.10
CA ILE A 717 -34.80 14.33 -33.20
C ILE A 717 -35.44 15.71 -33.07
N ILE A 718 -35.05 16.49 -32.06
CA ILE A 718 -35.58 17.85 -31.85
C ILE A 718 -35.31 18.72 -33.08
N THR A 719 -34.10 18.66 -33.64
CA THR A 719 -33.70 19.42 -34.82
C THR A 719 -34.48 18.98 -36.07
N TYR A 720 -34.62 17.67 -36.31
CA TYR A 720 -35.34 17.17 -37.49
C TYR A 720 -36.85 17.46 -37.44
N VAL A 721 -37.48 17.24 -36.29
CA VAL A 721 -38.92 17.52 -36.08
C VAL A 721 -39.18 19.03 -36.12
N GLY A 722 -38.35 19.82 -35.44
CA GLY A 722 -38.47 21.28 -35.40
C GLY A 722 -38.30 21.94 -36.77
N LEU A 723 -37.27 21.54 -37.54
CA LEU A 723 -37.04 22.06 -38.90
C LEU A 723 -38.14 21.63 -39.88
N SER A 724 -38.61 20.39 -39.79
CA SER A 724 -39.71 19.90 -40.65
C SER A 724 -41.00 20.68 -40.43
N LEU A 725 -41.34 20.96 -39.16
CA LEU A 725 -42.51 21.77 -38.81
C LEU A 725 -42.34 23.24 -39.27
N SER A 726 -41.15 23.82 -39.08
CA SER A 726 -40.80 25.17 -39.54
C SER A 726 -41.00 25.31 -41.05
N LEU A 727 -40.47 24.36 -41.85
CA LEU A 727 -40.59 24.37 -43.31
C LEU A 727 -42.04 24.34 -43.79
N VAL A 728 -42.91 23.55 -43.15
CA VAL A 728 -44.34 23.49 -43.48
C VAL A 728 -45.00 24.84 -43.17
N CYS A 729 -44.74 25.43 -42.01
CA CYS A 729 -45.29 26.72 -41.61
C CYS A 729 -44.82 27.87 -42.54
N LEU A 730 -43.52 27.92 -42.85
CA LEU A 730 -42.94 28.92 -43.76
C LEU A 730 -43.49 28.76 -45.18
N LEU A 731 -43.68 27.54 -45.67
CA LEU A 731 -44.28 27.29 -46.98
C LEU A 731 -45.72 27.83 -47.05
N LEU A 732 -46.53 27.60 -46.01
CA LEU A 732 -47.90 28.14 -45.93
C LEU A 732 -47.91 29.67 -45.87
N ALA A 733 -46.97 30.29 -45.13
CA ALA A 733 -46.82 31.74 -45.08
C ALA A 733 -46.42 32.33 -46.47
N ILE A 734 -45.49 31.68 -47.18
CA ILE A 734 -45.08 32.09 -48.52
C ILE A 734 -46.26 31.97 -49.50
N LEU A 735 -46.98 30.84 -49.49
CA LEU A 735 -48.14 30.63 -50.35
C LEU A 735 -49.25 31.65 -50.08
N THR A 736 -49.55 31.95 -48.82
CA THR A 736 -50.55 32.96 -48.47
C THR A 736 -50.17 34.36 -48.96
N PHE A 737 -48.91 34.79 -48.79
CA PHE A 737 -48.44 36.10 -49.29
C PHE A 737 -48.38 36.17 -50.83
N LEU A 738 -48.13 35.06 -51.53
CA LEU A 738 -48.09 34.98 -52.99
C LEU A 738 -49.49 34.91 -53.62
N LEU A 739 -50.40 34.11 -53.06
CA LEU A 739 -51.75 33.85 -53.62
C LEU A 739 -52.77 34.93 -53.23
N CYS A 740 -52.68 35.50 -52.03
CA CYS A 740 -53.58 36.55 -51.56
C CYS A 740 -53.14 37.94 -52.05
N ARG A 741 -53.44 38.26 -53.32
CA ARG A 741 -53.21 39.59 -53.91
C ARG A 741 -53.75 40.79 -53.09
N PRO A 742 -54.89 40.72 -52.36
CA PRO A 742 -55.39 41.87 -51.58
C PRO A 742 -54.47 42.29 -50.42
N ILE A 743 -53.58 41.41 -49.96
CA ILE A 743 -52.75 41.59 -48.77
C ILE A 743 -51.34 42.11 -49.15
N GLN A 744 -51.01 42.20 -50.44
CA GLN A 744 -49.68 42.57 -50.91
C GLN A 744 -49.36 44.06 -50.74
N ASN A 745 -48.63 44.38 -49.67
CA ASN A 745 -48.08 45.70 -49.38
C ASN A 745 -46.54 45.66 -49.26
N VAL A 746 -45.88 46.80 -49.01
CA VAL A 746 -44.42 46.86 -48.82
C VAL A 746 -43.99 46.05 -47.61
N THR A 747 -44.71 46.13 -46.49
CA THR A 747 -44.45 45.33 -45.27
C THR A 747 -44.58 43.83 -45.53
N THR A 748 -45.62 43.39 -46.24
CA THR A 748 -45.79 41.97 -46.56
C THR A 748 -44.79 41.50 -47.62
N SER A 749 -44.28 42.39 -48.47
CA SER A 749 -43.16 42.09 -49.36
C SER A 749 -41.85 41.88 -48.58
N ILE A 750 -41.64 42.58 -47.45
CA ILE A 750 -40.49 42.38 -46.55
C ILE A 750 -40.62 41.04 -45.82
N HIS A 751 -41.79 40.74 -45.23
CA HIS A 751 -42.05 39.46 -44.58
C HIS A 751 -41.93 38.28 -45.56
N LEU A 752 -42.39 38.44 -46.81
CA LEU A 752 -42.23 37.42 -47.86
C LEU A 752 -40.74 37.10 -48.12
N GLN A 753 -39.87 38.11 -48.19
CA GLN A 753 -38.44 37.90 -48.41
C GLN A 753 -37.74 37.30 -47.18
N LEU A 754 -38.15 37.69 -45.97
CA LEU A 754 -37.67 37.08 -44.73
C LEU A 754 -38.04 35.60 -44.66
N CYS A 755 -39.32 35.26 -44.90
CA CYS A 755 -39.79 33.88 -44.94
C CYS A 755 -39.10 33.07 -46.05
N LEU A 756 -38.85 33.66 -47.21
CA LEU A 756 -38.16 33.00 -48.32
C LEU A 756 -36.69 32.70 -47.97
N CYS A 757 -35.98 33.63 -47.34
CA CYS A 757 -34.58 33.41 -46.91
C CYS A 757 -34.48 32.30 -45.86
N LEU A 758 -35.37 32.32 -44.86
CA LEU A 758 -35.42 31.29 -43.80
C LEU A 758 -35.80 29.92 -44.38
N PHE A 759 -36.78 29.85 -45.28
CA PHE A 759 -37.18 28.61 -45.93
C PHE A 759 -36.02 27.99 -46.73
N LEU A 760 -35.29 28.79 -47.51
CA LEU A 760 -34.12 28.32 -48.26
C LEU A 760 -32.96 27.93 -47.33
N ALA A 761 -32.74 28.65 -46.23
CA ALA A 761 -31.70 28.32 -45.25
C ALA A 761 -32.00 26.99 -44.55
N ASP A 762 -33.22 26.80 -44.05
CA ASP A 762 -33.66 25.58 -43.37
C ASP A 762 -33.63 24.37 -44.32
N LEU A 763 -34.06 24.55 -45.58
CA LEU A 763 -34.00 23.51 -46.61
C LEU A 763 -32.55 23.12 -46.93
N LEU A 764 -31.66 24.10 -47.06
CA LEU A 764 -30.24 23.85 -47.31
C LEU A 764 -29.58 23.17 -46.10
N PHE A 765 -29.89 23.59 -44.88
CA PHE A 765 -29.39 22.98 -43.66
C PHE A 765 -29.83 21.51 -43.55
N LEU A 766 -31.11 21.22 -43.81
CA LEU A 766 -31.63 19.85 -43.80
C LEU A 766 -31.04 19.01 -44.94
N SER A 767 -30.79 19.60 -46.11
CA SER A 767 -30.07 18.93 -47.20
C SER A 767 -28.61 18.65 -46.85
N ALA A 768 -27.94 19.56 -46.13
CA ALA A 768 -26.55 19.42 -45.70
C ALA A 768 -26.40 18.27 -44.70
N VAL A 769 -27.37 18.11 -43.80
CA VAL A 769 -27.44 16.99 -42.84
C VAL A 769 -27.72 15.67 -43.55
N LYS A 770 -28.66 15.65 -44.51
CA LYS A 770 -29.11 14.42 -45.18
C LYS A 770 -28.14 13.90 -46.25
N LEU A 771 -27.41 14.78 -46.94
CA LEU A 771 -26.56 14.44 -48.09
C LEU A 771 -25.11 14.09 -47.68
N GLY A 772 -24.93 13.49 -46.50
CA GLY A 772 -23.65 13.27 -45.83
C GLY A 772 -22.44 13.04 -46.73
N ILE A 773 -21.40 13.87 -46.51
CA ILE A 773 -20.00 13.72 -46.95
C ILE A 773 -19.82 13.22 -48.39
N ILE A 774 -20.14 14.06 -49.39
CA ILE A 774 -19.92 13.66 -50.80
C ILE A 774 -18.71 14.36 -51.41
N HIS A 775 -18.45 15.66 -51.19
CA HIS A 775 -17.18 16.32 -51.60
C HIS A 775 -16.87 17.60 -50.79
N LYS A 776 -15.58 17.87 -50.52
CA LYS A 776 -15.12 19.09 -49.79
C LYS A 776 -15.61 20.39 -50.45
N VAL A 777 -15.67 20.43 -51.77
CA VAL A 777 -16.14 21.59 -52.54
C VAL A 777 -17.63 21.84 -52.32
N THR A 778 -18.47 20.79 -52.35
CA THR A 778 -19.91 20.91 -52.11
C THR A 778 -20.21 21.43 -50.70
N CYS A 779 -19.46 20.95 -49.70
CA CYS A 779 -19.58 21.40 -48.31
C CYS A 779 -19.23 22.89 -48.14
N ALA A 780 -18.17 23.36 -48.81
CA ALA A 780 -17.77 24.76 -48.79
C ALA A 780 -18.82 25.67 -49.47
N VAL A 781 -19.40 25.23 -50.59
CA VAL A 781 -20.47 25.97 -51.29
C VAL A 781 -21.73 26.06 -50.42
N ILE A 782 -22.14 24.96 -49.78
CA ILE A 782 -23.29 24.93 -48.86
C ILE A 782 -23.05 25.87 -47.66
N ALA A 783 -21.87 25.81 -47.04
CA ALA A 783 -21.52 26.70 -45.94
C ALA A 783 -21.55 28.19 -46.36
N GLY A 784 -21.09 28.51 -47.57
CA GLY A 784 -21.16 29.85 -48.15
C GLY A 784 -22.59 30.33 -48.38
N LEU A 785 -23.45 29.48 -48.94
CA LEU A 785 -24.87 29.81 -49.17
C LEU A 785 -25.63 30.00 -47.86
N LEU A 786 -25.40 29.14 -46.86
CA LEU A 786 -26.02 29.27 -45.54
C LEU A 786 -25.56 30.56 -44.84
N HIS A 787 -24.27 30.92 -44.91
CA HIS A 787 -23.75 32.19 -44.40
C HIS A 787 -24.49 33.38 -45.04
N PHE A 788 -24.65 33.38 -46.36
CA PHE A 788 -25.36 34.42 -47.09
C PHE A 788 -26.84 34.52 -46.69
N LEU A 789 -27.55 33.40 -46.59
CA LEU A 789 -28.98 33.37 -46.31
C LEU A 789 -29.30 33.81 -44.88
N TYR A 790 -28.57 33.33 -43.87
CA TYR A 790 -28.78 33.75 -42.48
C TYR A 790 -28.45 35.22 -42.28
N LEU A 791 -27.35 35.72 -42.87
CA LEU A 791 -27.02 37.14 -42.80
C LEU A 791 -28.06 38.01 -43.51
N SER A 792 -28.63 37.53 -44.62
CA SER A 792 -29.75 38.17 -45.30
C SER A 792 -31.01 38.22 -44.43
N CYS A 793 -31.27 37.21 -43.60
CA CYS A 793 -32.39 37.24 -42.66
C CYS A 793 -32.24 38.40 -41.66
N PHE A 794 -31.03 38.59 -41.10
CA PHE A 794 -30.76 39.69 -40.17
C PHE A 794 -30.86 41.08 -40.83
N THR A 795 -30.40 41.24 -42.07
CA THR A 795 -30.56 42.52 -42.80
C THR A 795 -32.02 42.81 -43.13
N TRP A 796 -32.81 41.79 -43.50
CA TRP A 796 -34.26 41.95 -43.73
C TRP A 796 -35.03 42.25 -42.44
N MET A 797 -34.67 41.62 -41.32
CA MET A 797 -35.22 41.93 -39.99
C MET A 797 -34.85 43.36 -39.54
N PHE A 798 -33.63 43.83 -39.83
CA PHE A 798 -33.25 45.22 -39.60
C PHE A 798 -34.06 46.20 -40.46
N LEU A 799 -34.25 45.88 -41.75
CA LEU A 799 -35.08 46.67 -42.65
C LEU A 799 -36.54 46.71 -42.21
N GLU A 800 -37.06 45.62 -41.64
CA GLU A 800 -38.39 45.56 -41.02
C GLU A 800 -38.46 46.51 -39.82
N GLY A 801 -37.50 46.43 -38.90
CA GLY A 801 -37.40 47.33 -37.75
C GLY A 801 -37.29 48.81 -38.15
N LEU A 802 -36.45 49.11 -39.16
CA LEU A 802 -36.34 50.45 -39.73
C LEU A 802 -37.63 50.90 -40.41
N HIS A 803 -38.32 50.00 -41.13
CA HIS A 803 -39.59 50.30 -41.78
C HIS A 803 -40.69 50.61 -40.75
N LEU A 804 -40.82 49.80 -39.69
CA LEU A 804 -41.74 50.06 -38.58
C LEU A 804 -41.38 51.36 -37.85
N PHE A 805 -40.11 51.61 -37.56
CA PHE A 805 -39.64 52.84 -36.94
C PHE A 805 -39.98 54.09 -37.77
N LEU A 806 -39.74 54.03 -39.09
CA LEU A 806 -40.07 55.11 -40.01
C LEU A 806 -41.59 55.27 -40.20
N MET A 807 -42.36 54.19 -40.15
CA MET A 807 -43.82 54.23 -40.19
C MET A 807 -44.39 54.93 -38.96
N VAL A 808 -43.91 54.58 -37.75
CA VAL A 808 -44.35 55.19 -36.48
C VAL A 808 -43.92 56.67 -36.38
N ARG A 809 -42.69 57.01 -36.77
CA ARG A 809 -42.18 58.39 -36.69
C ARG A 809 -42.81 59.33 -37.72
N ASN A 810 -43.17 58.82 -38.90
CA ASN A 810 -43.78 59.62 -39.98
C ASN A 810 -45.31 59.73 -39.89
N LEU A 811 -45.95 59.27 -38.79
CA LEU A 811 -47.35 59.60 -38.48
C LEU A 811 -47.59 61.12 -38.24
N LYS A 812 -46.56 61.97 -38.33
CA LYS A 812 -46.70 63.43 -38.20
C LYS A 812 -46.74 64.26 -39.49
N VAL A 813 -46.40 63.77 -40.69
CA VAL A 813 -46.64 64.53 -41.96
C VAL A 813 -46.81 63.59 -43.16
N VAL A 814 -47.86 63.87 -43.93
CA VAL A 814 -48.50 63.10 -45.02
C VAL A 814 -47.67 62.93 -46.31
N ASN A 815 -47.99 61.85 -47.06
CA ASN A 815 -47.67 61.44 -48.45
C ASN A 815 -46.75 60.22 -48.60
N TYR A 816 -47.30 59.01 -48.36
CA TYR A 816 -46.56 57.74 -48.46
C TYR A 816 -46.97 56.83 -49.64
N THR A 817 -47.97 57.21 -50.44
CA THR A 817 -48.60 56.28 -51.41
C THR A 817 -48.07 56.35 -52.85
N SER A 818 -47.19 57.30 -53.22
CA SER A 818 -46.55 57.33 -54.56
C SER A 818 -45.10 56.79 -54.60
N ALA A 819 -44.49 56.47 -53.46
CA ALA A 819 -43.07 56.06 -53.36
C ALA A 819 -42.83 54.53 -53.31
N SER A 820 -43.87 53.68 -53.44
CA SER A 820 -43.76 52.22 -53.22
C SER A 820 -42.84 51.52 -54.24
N ARG A 821 -42.84 51.96 -55.51
CA ARG A 821 -41.91 51.43 -56.54
C ARG A 821 -40.47 51.86 -56.31
N PHE A 822 -40.25 53.11 -55.89
CA PHE A 822 -38.92 53.64 -55.62
C PHE A 822 -38.31 52.96 -54.39
N LYS A 823 -39.09 52.75 -53.31
CA LYS A 823 -38.64 52.00 -52.13
C LYS A 823 -38.24 50.55 -52.43
N LYS A 824 -39.00 49.81 -53.25
CA LYS A 824 -38.61 48.45 -53.65
C LYS A 824 -37.26 48.43 -54.38
N ARG A 825 -36.97 49.41 -55.25
CA ARG A 825 -35.69 49.44 -55.99
C ARG A 825 -34.45 49.61 -55.11
N TYR A 826 -34.54 50.30 -53.96
CA TYR A 826 -33.41 50.46 -53.02
C TYR A 826 -33.38 49.42 -51.90
N MET A 827 -34.54 48.89 -51.50
CA MET A 827 -34.66 47.94 -50.40
C MET A 827 -34.05 46.56 -50.73
N TYR A 828 -34.25 46.05 -51.96
CA TYR A 828 -33.71 44.76 -52.37
C TYR A 828 -32.17 44.74 -52.48
N PRO A 829 -31.51 45.75 -53.10
CA PRO A 829 -30.05 45.85 -53.09
C PRO A 829 -29.46 46.01 -51.69
N PHE A 830 -30.13 46.70 -50.78
CA PHE A 830 -29.63 46.83 -49.40
C PHE A 830 -29.78 45.53 -48.61
N GLY A 831 -30.94 44.87 -48.69
CA GLY A 831 -31.22 43.63 -47.97
C GLY A 831 -30.24 42.50 -48.34
N TYR A 832 -30.09 42.22 -49.64
CA TYR A 832 -29.19 41.15 -50.09
C TYR A 832 -27.74 41.61 -50.31
N GLY A 833 -27.52 42.88 -50.68
CA GLY A 833 -26.19 43.38 -51.05
C GLY A 833 -25.24 43.46 -49.88
N PHE A 834 -25.71 43.85 -48.69
CA PHE A 834 -24.86 43.84 -47.49
C PHE A 834 -24.38 42.43 -47.13
N ALA A 835 -25.29 41.45 -47.15
CA ALA A 835 -24.96 40.06 -46.89
C ALA A 835 -23.99 39.49 -47.95
N ALA A 836 -24.22 39.80 -49.23
CA ALA A 836 -23.35 39.38 -50.34
C ALA A 836 -21.94 39.97 -50.21
N LEU A 837 -21.83 41.26 -49.85
CA LEU A 837 -20.55 41.94 -49.66
C LEU A 837 -19.73 41.27 -48.54
N MET A 838 -20.36 40.98 -47.41
CA MET A 838 -19.70 40.34 -46.27
C MET A 838 -19.21 38.93 -46.61
N VAL A 839 -20.03 38.13 -47.30
CA VAL A 839 -19.63 36.78 -47.74
C VAL A 839 -18.50 36.85 -48.78
N ALA A 840 -18.52 37.81 -49.71
CA ALA A 840 -17.47 37.99 -50.70
C ALA A 840 -16.12 38.38 -50.07
N ILE A 841 -16.13 39.29 -49.09
CA ILE A 841 -14.92 39.66 -48.32
C ILE A 841 -14.39 38.44 -47.57
N SER A 842 -15.27 37.70 -46.90
CA SER A 842 -14.92 36.53 -46.10
C SER A 842 -14.32 35.40 -46.95
N ALA A 843 -14.91 35.13 -48.13
CA ALA A 843 -14.41 34.16 -49.10
C ALA A 843 -13.06 34.57 -49.73
N SER A 844 -12.82 35.87 -49.89
CA SER A 844 -11.55 36.38 -50.43
C SER A 844 -10.40 36.29 -49.42
N VAL A 845 -10.69 36.52 -48.13
CA VAL A 845 -9.68 36.50 -47.05
C VAL A 845 -9.30 35.08 -46.65
N ASN A 846 -10.28 34.18 -46.52
CA ASN A 846 -10.02 32.79 -46.12
C ASN A 846 -11.01 31.82 -46.78
N PRO A 847 -10.76 31.39 -48.03
CA PRO A 847 -11.63 30.42 -48.72
C PRO A 847 -11.66 29.06 -48.02
N GLY A 848 -10.60 28.70 -47.29
CA GLY A 848 -10.52 27.46 -46.51
C GLY A 848 -11.30 27.48 -45.19
N GLY A 849 -11.89 28.61 -44.82
CA GLY A 849 -12.73 28.74 -43.62
C GLY A 849 -14.18 28.24 -43.80
N TYR A 850 -14.58 27.92 -45.02
CA TYR A 850 -15.93 27.42 -45.35
C TYR A 850 -15.97 25.89 -45.36
N GLY A 851 -16.62 25.31 -44.35
CA GLY A 851 -16.72 23.86 -44.16
C GLY A 851 -15.58 23.31 -43.30
N THR A 852 -15.87 22.24 -42.57
CA THR A 852 -14.90 21.46 -41.78
C THR A 852 -14.98 20.00 -42.20
N ASP A 853 -13.99 19.18 -41.81
CA ASP A 853 -14.02 17.74 -42.11
C ASP A 853 -15.19 17.01 -41.42
N ARG A 854 -15.86 17.63 -40.44
CA ARG A 854 -17.00 17.05 -39.69
C ARG A 854 -18.35 17.67 -40.02
N HIS A 855 -18.44 18.97 -40.30
CA HIS A 855 -19.71 19.69 -40.52
C HIS A 855 -19.60 20.76 -41.62
N CYS A 856 -20.67 20.96 -42.40
CA CYS A 856 -20.73 21.95 -43.49
C CYS A 856 -21.21 23.33 -43.01
N TRP A 857 -20.42 23.94 -42.12
CA TRP A 857 -20.60 25.31 -41.63
C TRP A 857 -19.25 26.05 -41.54
N LEU A 858 -19.25 27.34 -41.18
CA LEU A 858 -18.01 28.11 -40.97
C LEU A 858 -17.12 27.46 -39.91
N SER A 859 -15.82 27.35 -40.17
CA SER A 859 -14.85 26.86 -39.19
C SER A 859 -14.66 27.85 -38.04
N TYR A 860 -14.48 27.33 -36.82
CA TYR A 860 -14.13 28.09 -35.62
C TYR A 860 -12.65 28.50 -35.60
N ASP A 861 -11.82 27.86 -36.43
CA ASP A 861 -10.39 28.12 -36.48
C ASP A 861 -10.08 29.56 -36.90
N ARG A 862 -9.11 30.18 -36.21
CA ARG A 862 -8.65 31.56 -36.45
C ARG A 862 -9.74 32.64 -36.33
N GLY A 863 -10.86 32.34 -35.65
CA GLY A 863 -11.93 33.30 -35.42
C GLY A 863 -12.76 33.62 -36.66
N PHE A 864 -12.78 32.74 -37.68
CA PHE A 864 -13.52 32.99 -38.92
C PHE A 864 -15.04 33.17 -38.69
N VAL A 865 -15.60 32.54 -37.66
CA VAL A 865 -17.02 32.74 -37.24
C VAL A 865 -17.36 34.21 -36.95
N TRP A 866 -16.39 35.06 -36.59
CA TRP A 866 -16.62 36.50 -36.40
C TRP A 866 -17.06 37.22 -37.67
N SER A 867 -16.83 36.65 -38.86
CA SER A 867 -17.38 37.19 -40.11
C SER A 867 -18.91 37.20 -40.14
N PHE A 868 -19.54 36.28 -39.40
CA PHE A 868 -20.99 36.19 -39.24
C PHE A 868 -21.45 36.92 -37.97
N LEU A 869 -20.85 36.62 -36.81
CA LEU A 869 -21.27 37.18 -35.53
C LEU A 869 -21.09 38.71 -35.43
N GLY A 870 -19.99 39.25 -35.97
CA GLY A 870 -19.71 40.69 -35.91
C GLY A 870 -20.82 41.55 -36.53
N PRO A 871 -21.21 41.30 -37.80
CA PRO A 871 -22.33 41.99 -38.43
C PRO A 871 -23.66 41.81 -37.69
N VAL A 872 -23.95 40.60 -37.19
CA VAL A 872 -25.19 40.31 -36.45
C VAL A 872 -25.26 41.13 -35.17
N CYS A 873 -24.19 41.17 -34.37
CA CYS A 873 -24.11 41.99 -33.17
C CYS A 873 -24.29 43.48 -33.48
N ALA A 874 -23.65 43.98 -34.54
CA ALA A 874 -23.82 45.38 -34.97
C ALA A 874 -25.27 45.70 -35.37
N ILE A 875 -25.93 44.81 -36.11
CA ILE A 875 -27.34 44.97 -36.51
C ILE A 875 -28.27 44.99 -35.28
N ILE A 876 -28.06 44.07 -34.34
CA ILE A 876 -28.87 43.99 -33.11
C ILE A 876 -28.68 45.24 -32.25
N LEU A 877 -27.43 45.71 -32.04
CA LEU A 877 -27.13 46.92 -31.26
C LEU A 877 -27.78 48.18 -31.86
N VAL A 878 -27.74 48.32 -33.19
CA VAL A 878 -28.40 49.44 -33.87
C VAL A 878 -29.93 49.30 -33.78
N GLY A 879 -30.46 48.07 -33.81
CA GLY A 879 -31.88 47.78 -33.64
C GLY A 879 -32.43 48.07 -32.23
N THR A 880 -31.62 47.90 -31.18
CA THR A 880 -32.04 48.04 -29.77
C THR A 880 -31.69 49.38 -29.12
N SER A 881 -30.94 50.26 -29.80
CA SER A 881 -30.51 51.55 -29.24
C SER A 881 -31.68 52.43 -28.76
N PRO A 882 -31.81 52.68 -27.44
CA PRO A 882 -32.84 53.56 -26.88
C PRO A 882 -32.51 55.02 -27.23
N LYS A 883 -33.42 55.71 -27.93
CA LYS A 883 -33.28 57.15 -28.15
C LYS A 883 -33.64 57.93 -26.88
N HIS A 884 -32.65 58.19 -26.04
CA HIS A 884 -32.67 59.37 -25.15
C HIS A 884 -31.77 60.45 -25.75
N SER A 885 -32.38 61.46 -26.37
CA SER A 885 -31.79 62.79 -26.55
C SER A 885 -32.80 63.75 -27.18
N ALA A 886 -33.59 64.38 -26.32
CA ALA A 886 -34.23 65.67 -26.61
C ALA A 886 -34.56 66.38 -25.29
N SER A 887 -33.54 66.99 -24.69
CA SER A 887 -33.71 68.15 -23.80
C SER A 887 -32.38 68.89 -23.71
N THR A 888 -32.18 69.88 -24.59
CA THR A 888 -31.15 70.91 -24.43
C THR A 888 -31.86 72.23 -24.16
N SER A 889 -31.61 72.76 -22.96
CA SER A 889 -31.42 74.19 -22.61
C SER A 889 -32.38 75.26 -23.15
N ALA A 890 -33.13 75.91 -22.24
CA ALA A 890 -33.01 77.33 -21.85
C ALA A 890 -34.36 77.90 -21.34
N PRO A 891 -34.35 78.99 -20.56
CA PRO A 891 -33.67 79.23 -19.28
C PRO A 891 -34.52 78.81 -18.06
#